data_AF-A0A9D8VKX3-F1
#
_entry.id   AF-A0A9D8VKX3-F1
#
_cell.length_a   1.000
_cell.length_b   1.000
_cell.length_c   1.000
_cell.angle_alpha   90.00
_cell.angle_beta   90.00
_cell.angle_gamma   90.00
#
_symmetry.space_group_name_H-M   'P 1'
#
loop_
_entity.id
_entity.type
_entity.pdbx_description
1 polymer ?
#
loop_
_entity_poly.entity_id
_entity_poly.type
_entity_poly.pdbx_seq_one_letter_code
_entity_poly.pdbx_strand_id
1 'polypeptide(L)'
;MTRSVSAVLMFVVVLPFSAMGQSFEEAVVDIGNVGLTVTNAGFFGRANVRNNPSGPPSFEYPLDSGVEHLFESGLWIGAIRSDGITTVRTGAVTVSNGYRPGSTGYEFAQSTPIFRRSRLPESDAFASAAISHLDYMATFEDTSAVLPGTSIQMPDPQGQLGAEVSMISHAWNFPFTEYFVLVNFDIVNISDVAWDSVYVGLYHDLVVRNINTTTETGGAFFNKGGLGYLDSLTTSYAFNAGGTEETVNTYGAIGFLGAEWKDPRTGQRRFFHPSLGDEYEADGYSRPAVNPRWWLFSGGTDVFTRPASDQDKYDRMSTPYPDPRSFQSDDEYQTALVAWRNRLRTDGQSATGNWIGLTPSGPYPTVLPGDTLTVSFSFVGALKPDEYQGQGGKPVDTEDSRRILIGNLEWARRTYAGEDTNYNGRLDLGEDVNANGRLDRYLIPEPPSSPRLRVEFETETDAATGQQDSRVVLYWDRSAEEFVDPVTGIRDFEGYRIYRTNPGDDRGGNILDRASLVAQFDLEGNRAGFNNGFREVALSSPVTFEGDPNEYWYRFEVDNLLNGWQYLFTLTAFDTGDEEAGLPSFESSRVANATRVFPGTPSSDGSLSVGVYPNPYRANAAWDGGTNRTRRLNFYNLPPRAEIRVYTLAGEIVKEMLHEADSYIGDIRWYDQFSAENRRLPGGEHSWDILSENSLNIAGGLYLYTVKDLDTGDIQRGKFVIIK
;
A
#
# COMPACT_ATOMS: atom_id res chain seq x y z
N MET A 1 -25.09 -56.80 16.15
CA MET A 1 -23.98 -55.84 16.36
C MET A 1 -23.99 -54.88 15.19
N THR A 2 -24.74 -53.80 15.36
CA THR A 2 -24.98 -52.72 14.40
C THR A 2 -23.90 -51.66 14.57
N ARG A 3 -23.20 -51.32 13.49
CA ARG A 3 -22.21 -50.23 13.46
C ARG A 3 -22.95 -48.91 13.32
N SER A 4 -22.77 -48.02 14.29
CA SER A 4 -23.27 -46.64 14.30
C SER A 4 -22.31 -45.75 13.51
N VAL A 5 -22.83 -45.04 12.51
CA VAL A 5 -22.14 -43.95 11.81
C VAL A 5 -22.62 -42.66 12.47
N SER A 6 -21.73 -41.96 13.16
CA SER A 6 -22.01 -40.62 13.70
C SER A 6 -21.83 -39.60 12.59
N ALA A 7 -22.93 -39.02 12.13
CA ALA A 7 -22.94 -37.84 11.27
C ALA A 7 -22.68 -36.60 12.14
N VAL A 8 -21.62 -35.86 11.84
CA VAL A 8 -21.37 -34.53 12.43
C VAL A 8 -22.24 -33.53 11.66
N LEU A 9 -23.25 -32.99 12.35
CA LEU A 9 -24.12 -31.95 11.83
C LEU A 9 -23.40 -30.60 11.99
N MET A 10 -22.96 -30.01 10.87
CA MET A 10 -22.39 -28.66 10.84
C MET A 10 -23.55 -27.66 10.92
N PHE A 11 -23.69 -26.94 12.03
CA PHE A 11 -24.65 -25.84 12.17
C PHE A 11 -24.07 -24.59 11.50
N VAL A 12 -24.59 -24.25 10.32
CA VAL A 12 -24.40 -22.92 9.72
C VAL A 12 -25.37 -21.97 10.40
N VAL A 13 -24.85 -21.08 11.25
CA VAL A 13 -25.62 -19.96 11.79
C VAL A 13 -25.68 -18.88 10.70
N VAL A 14 -26.81 -18.81 9.98
CA VAL A 14 -27.09 -17.69 9.08
C VAL A 14 -27.64 -16.55 9.94
N LEU A 15 -26.80 -15.55 10.22
CA LEU A 15 -27.26 -14.25 10.73
C LEU A 15 -27.87 -13.46 9.56
N PRO A 16 -29.04 -12.83 9.72
CA PRO A 16 -29.62 -12.00 8.67
C PRO A 16 -28.84 -10.69 8.57
N PHE A 17 -27.98 -10.57 7.56
CA PHE A 17 -27.38 -9.29 7.20
C PHE A 17 -28.46 -8.34 6.73
N SER A 18 -28.66 -7.26 7.48
CA SER A 18 -29.35 -6.07 7.01
C SER A 18 -28.27 -5.06 6.59
N ALA A 19 -27.85 -5.11 5.33
CA ALA A 19 -26.97 -4.10 4.73
C ALA A 19 -27.59 -3.65 3.40
N MET A 20 -28.31 -2.54 3.43
CA MET A 20 -28.51 -1.74 2.21
C MET A 20 -27.30 -0.82 2.09
N GLY A 21 -26.45 -1.02 1.08
CA GLY A 21 -25.52 0.04 0.65
C GLY A 21 -24.07 -0.31 0.28
N GLN A 22 -23.77 -1.46 -0.32
CA GLN A 22 -22.63 -1.59 -1.26
C GLN A 22 -22.86 -2.84 -2.11
N SER A 23 -22.87 -2.70 -3.44
CA SER A 23 -23.18 -3.80 -4.38
C SER A 23 -21.94 -4.47 -4.96
N PHE A 24 -20.74 -4.02 -4.54
CA PHE A 24 -19.44 -4.55 -4.94
C PHE A 24 -18.57 -4.71 -3.67
N GLU A 25 -17.54 -5.54 -3.78
CA GLU A 25 -16.57 -5.82 -2.71
C GLU A 25 -15.31 -4.98 -2.90
N GLU A 26 -14.66 -4.65 -1.78
CA GLU A 26 -13.38 -3.94 -1.72
C GLU A 26 -12.37 -4.84 -1.01
N ALA A 27 -11.12 -4.82 -1.48
CA ALA A 27 -9.97 -5.39 -0.79
C ALA A 27 -8.79 -4.41 -0.84
N VAL A 28 -7.87 -4.52 0.11
CA VAL A 28 -6.67 -3.67 0.17
C VAL A 28 -5.46 -4.54 -0.09
N VAL A 29 -4.67 -4.13 -1.08
CA VAL A 29 -3.30 -4.62 -1.26
C VAL A 29 -2.43 -3.88 -0.25
N ASP A 30 -1.90 -4.61 0.73
CA ASP A 30 -1.17 -4.07 1.90
C ASP A 30 0.01 -4.97 2.35
N ILE A 31 0.47 -5.88 1.48
CA ILE A 31 1.57 -6.80 1.82
C ILE A 31 2.94 -6.12 1.82
N GLY A 32 3.10 -5.07 1.01
CA GLY A 32 4.30 -4.24 0.91
C GLY A 32 4.14 -2.92 1.67
N ASN A 33 4.83 -1.89 1.21
CA ASN A 33 4.77 -0.53 1.74
C ASN A 33 3.83 0.37 0.91
N VAL A 34 2.93 -0.24 0.14
CA VAL A 34 1.86 0.42 -0.62
C VAL A 34 0.52 -0.10 -0.13
N GLY A 35 -0.42 0.83 0.04
CA GLY A 35 -1.83 0.52 0.27
C GLY A 35 -2.66 0.86 -0.95
N LEU A 36 -3.17 -0.13 -1.69
CA LEU A 36 -4.04 0.10 -2.86
C LEU A 36 -5.38 -0.60 -2.67
N THR A 37 -6.48 0.16 -2.66
CA THR A 37 -7.80 -0.46 -2.70
C THR A 37 -8.14 -0.93 -4.11
N VAL A 38 -8.58 -2.18 -4.22
CA VAL A 38 -9.10 -2.81 -5.44
C VAL A 38 -10.54 -3.25 -5.22
N THR A 39 -11.33 -3.29 -6.29
CA THR A 39 -12.74 -3.73 -6.24
C THR A 39 -13.00 -4.88 -7.20
N ASN A 40 -14.05 -5.67 -6.94
CA ASN A 40 -14.51 -6.67 -7.91
C ASN A 40 -15.32 -6.10 -9.08
N ALA A 41 -15.38 -4.78 -9.22
CA ALA A 41 -16.02 -4.10 -10.35
C ALA A 41 -15.02 -3.31 -11.22
N GLY A 42 -13.71 -3.51 -11.02
CA GLY A 42 -12.67 -2.93 -11.87
C GLY A 42 -12.24 -1.50 -11.52
N PHE A 43 -12.66 -0.99 -10.36
CA PHE A 43 -12.20 0.27 -9.79
C PHE A 43 -10.99 0.08 -8.89
N PHE A 44 -10.11 1.09 -8.91
CA PHE A 44 -8.98 1.23 -8.01
C PHE A 44 -9.09 2.54 -7.23
N GLY A 45 -8.55 2.55 -6.02
CA GLY A 45 -8.67 3.67 -5.11
C GLY A 45 -10.05 3.79 -4.47
N ARG A 46 -10.21 4.78 -3.61
CA ARG A 46 -11.42 5.04 -2.84
C ARG A 46 -11.86 6.47 -3.10
N ALA A 47 -12.96 6.58 -3.82
CA ALA A 47 -13.44 7.84 -4.36
C ALA A 47 -14.21 8.68 -3.31
N ASN A 48 -13.56 8.96 -2.19
CA ASN A 48 -14.02 9.86 -1.15
C ASN A 48 -12.92 10.86 -0.76
N VAL A 49 -13.27 12.15 -0.72
CA VAL A 49 -12.34 13.17 -0.23
C VAL A 49 -12.17 12.99 1.27
N ARG A 50 -10.97 12.66 1.72
CA ARG A 50 -10.67 12.43 3.14
C ARG A 50 -9.70 13.46 3.70
N ASN A 51 -10.02 13.89 4.91
CA ASN A 51 -9.15 14.64 5.83
C ASN A 51 -9.04 13.91 7.18
N ASN A 52 -9.19 12.58 7.13
CA ASN A 52 -9.09 11.68 8.26
C ASN A 52 -8.56 10.33 7.74
N PRO A 53 -7.52 9.75 8.36
CA PRO A 53 -6.93 8.47 7.94
C PRO A 53 -7.79 7.24 8.25
N SER A 54 -9.03 7.40 8.73
CA SER A 54 -9.86 6.25 9.08
C SER A 54 -10.27 5.45 7.85
N GLY A 55 -10.11 4.14 7.96
CA GLY A 55 -10.48 3.14 6.97
C GLY A 55 -9.42 2.93 5.88
N PRO A 56 -9.63 1.94 5.00
CA PRO A 56 -8.68 1.56 3.96
C PRO A 56 -8.08 2.71 3.12
N PRO A 57 -6.79 2.64 2.73
CA PRO A 57 -6.17 3.64 1.86
C PRO A 57 -6.76 3.63 0.45
N SER A 58 -6.63 4.73 -0.30
CA SER A 58 -6.96 4.75 -1.73
C SER A 58 -5.79 4.22 -2.55
N PHE A 59 -4.70 4.98 -2.61
CA PHE A 59 -3.38 4.57 -3.08
C PHE A 59 -2.36 5.29 -2.18
N GLU A 60 -2.05 4.68 -1.05
CA GLU A 60 -1.19 5.26 -0.04
C GLU A 60 0.26 4.79 -0.23
N TYR A 61 1.19 5.73 -0.19
CA TYR A 61 2.61 5.43 -0.16
C TYR A 61 3.42 6.53 0.56
N PRO A 62 4.29 6.20 1.51
CA PRO A 62 4.40 4.87 2.10
C PRO A 62 3.14 4.53 2.90
N LEU A 63 2.88 3.24 3.10
CA LEU A 63 1.74 2.77 3.89
C LEU A 63 1.79 3.36 5.32
N ASP A 64 0.63 3.64 5.92
CA ASP A 64 0.46 4.32 7.22
C ASP A 64 0.93 5.79 7.29
N SER A 65 1.36 6.43 6.20
CA SER A 65 1.81 7.83 6.20
C SER A 65 0.69 8.87 6.15
N GLY A 66 -0.51 8.46 5.73
CA GLY A 66 -1.63 9.29 5.30
C GLY A 66 -1.43 9.97 3.95
N VAL A 67 -0.37 9.66 3.18
CA VAL A 67 -0.13 10.29 1.88
C VAL A 67 -0.76 9.46 0.77
N GLU A 68 -1.90 9.93 0.30
CA GLU A 68 -2.67 9.34 -0.80
C GLU A 68 -2.19 9.86 -2.15
N HIS A 69 -2.25 9.01 -3.18
CA HIS A 69 -1.74 9.25 -4.53
C HIS A 69 -2.83 9.12 -5.62
N LEU A 70 -4.02 8.67 -5.25
CA LEU A 70 -5.12 8.39 -6.16
C LEU A 70 -6.44 8.71 -5.49
N PHE A 71 -7.37 9.30 -6.24
CA PHE A 71 -8.76 9.39 -5.85
C PHE A 71 -9.55 8.19 -6.38
N GLU A 72 -9.51 7.99 -7.68
CA GLU A 72 -10.05 6.80 -8.34
C GLU A 72 -9.33 6.51 -9.66
N SER A 73 -9.39 5.24 -10.06
CA SER A 73 -8.92 4.76 -11.36
C SER A 73 -9.79 3.60 -11.83
N GLY A 74 -9.76 3.31 -13.13
CA GLY A 74 -10.49 2.19 -13.71
C GLY A 74 -10.26 2.01 -15.20
N LEU A 75 -10.64 0.85 -15.71
CA LEU A 75 -10.32 0.42 -17.08
C LEU A 75 -11.21 1.10 -18.12
N TRP A 76 -10.63 1.59 -19.20
CA TRP A 76 -11.34 2.00 -20.41
C TRP A 76 -10.99 1.06 -21.56
N ILE A 77 -12.02 0.55 -22.26
CA ILE A 77 -11.87 -0.31 -23.44
C ILE A 77 -12.64 0.32 -24.58
N GLY A 78 -11.94 0.73 -25.64
CA GLY A 78 -12.52 1.31 -26.84
C GLY A 78 -12.21 0.46 -28.07
N ALA A 79 -13.18 0.23 -28.93
CA ALA A 79 -12.97 -0.46 -30.19
C ALA A 79 -13.94 -0.03 -31.29
N ILE A 80 -13.56 -0.29 -32.53
CA ILE A 80 -14.44 -0.24 -33.69
C ILE A 80 -14.95 -1.67 -33.91
N ARG A 81 -16.24 -1.89 -33.70
CA ARG A 81 -16.87 -3.20 -33.94
C ARG A 81 -16.96 -3.48 -35.45
N SER A 82 -17.03 -4.75 -35.83
CA SER A 82 -17.14 -5.15 -37.25
C SER A 82 -18.42 -4.67 -37.96
N ASP A 83 -19.42 -4.19 -37.23
CA ASP A 83 -20.61 -3.50 -37.76
C ASP A 83 -20.40 -2.00 -38.02
N GLY A 84 -19.20 -1.48 -37.74
CA GLY A 84 -18.80 -0.09 -37.93
C GLY A 84 -19.08 0.84 -36.75
N ILE A 85 -19.60 0.32 -35.63
CA ILE A 85 -19.93 1.14 -34.46
C ILE A 85 -18.72 1.29 -33.54
N THR A 86 -18.29 2.53 -33.31
CA THR A 86 -17.32 2.88 -32.25
C THR A 86 -17.99 2.75 -30.88
N THR A 87 -17.42 1.92 -30.02
CA THR A 87 -17.96 1.65 -28.66
C THR A 87 -16.84 1.80 -27.64
N VAL A 88 -17.11 2.48 -26.53
CA VAL A 88 -16.17 2.63 -25.41
C VAL A 88 -16.86 2.34 -24.08
N ARG A 89 -16.33 1.37 -23.34
CA ARG A 89 -16.74 1.09 -21.96
C ARG A 89 -15.78 1.67 -20.96
N THR A 90 -16.32 2.19 -19.87
CA THR A 90 -15.61 2.96 -18.86
C THR A 90 -15.85 2.40 -17.47
N GLY A 91 -14.77 1.99 -16.82
CA GLY A 91 -14.70 1.56 -15.43
C GLY A 91 -14.26 2.66 -14.47
N ALA A 92 -14.27 3.91 -14.89
CA ALA A 92 -14.18 5.09 -14.02
C ALA A 92 -14.44 6.35 -14.85
N VAL A 93 -15.20 7.29 -14.28
CA VAL A 93 -15.15 8.68 -14.75
C VAL A 93 -15.44 9.62 -13.60
N THR A 94 -14.44 10.40 -13.18
CA THR A 94 -14.50 11.27 -11.99
C THR A 94 -15.72 12.15 -11.99
N VAL A 95 -16.53 11.96 -10.94
CA VAL A 95 -17.59 12.86 -10.50
C VAL A 95 -17.33 13.23 -9.05
N SER A 96 -17.91 14.32 -8.55
CA SER A 96 -17.64 14.83 -7.19
C SER A 96 -17.91 13.83 -6.05
N ASN A 97 -18.62 12.75 -6.36
CA ASN A 97 -19.13 11.74 -5.45
C ASN A 97 -18.46 10.37 -5.65
N GLY A 98 -17.51 10.26 -6.58
CA GLY A 98 -16.82 9.04 -6.94
C GLY A 98 -17.64 8.03 -7.75
N TYR A 99 -17.04 6.89 -8.05
CA TYR A 99 -17.73 5.72 -8.63
C TYR A 99 -18.88 5.24 -7.73
N ARG A 100 -20.04 4.98 -8.35
CA ARG A 100 -21.24 4.50 -7.66
C ARG A 100 -22.07 3.58 -8.57
N PRO A 101 -22.64 2.49 -8.02
CA PRO A 101 -23.57 1.62 -8.74
C PRO A 101 -24.65 2.39 -9.51
N GLY A 102 -24.80 2.08 -10.80
CA GLY A 102 -25.80 2.68 -11.70
C GLY A 102 -25.53 4.13 -12.11
N SER A 103 -24.38 4.71 -11.73
CA SER A 103 -23.97 6.05 -12.17
C SER A 103 -23.11 5.97 -13.43
N THR A 104 -23.05 7.05 -14.21
CA THR A 104 -22.15 7.16 -15.37
C THR A 104 -20.70 6.86 -14.98
N GLY A 105 -20.00 6.05 -15.79
CA GLY A 105 -18.65 5.58 -15.48
C GLY A 105 -18.59 4.30 -14.65
N TYR A 106 -19.75 3.71 -14.32
CA TYR A 106 -19.91 2.37 -13.78
C TYR A 106 -20.52 1.47 -14.86
N GLU A 107 -19.74 1.18 -15.90
CA GLU A 107 -20.22 0.41 -17.07
C GLU A 107 -19.81 -1.06 -17.03
N PHE A 108 -19.06 -1.47 -16.00
CA PHE A 108 -18.76 -2.88 -15.70
C PHE A 108 -19.48 -3.31 -14.43
N ALA A 109 -20.09 -4.49 -14.48
CA ALA A 109 -20.75 -5.15 -13.36
C ALA A 109 -19.89 -6.31 -12.85
N GLN A 110 -19.81 -6.47 -11.54
CA GLN A 110 -19.10 -7.58 -10.90
C GLN A 110 -19.74 -8.93 -11.22
N SER A 111 -18.91 -9.90 -11.61
CA SER A 111 -19.33 -11.29 -11.91
C SER A 111 -18.95 -12.25 -10.79
N THR A 112 -17.85 -11.98 -10.06
CA THR A 112 -17.37 -12.82 -8.96
C THR A 112 -17.06 -12.00 -7.70
N PRO A 113 -17.09 -12.62 -6.50
CA PRO A 113 -16.43 -12.07 -5.31
C PRO A 113 -14.92 -11.89 -5.54
N ILE A 114 -14.27 -11.12 -4.68
CA ILE A 114 -12.80 -11.03 -4.65
C ILE A 114 -12.24 -12.34 -4.10
N PHE A 115 -11.28 -12.92 -4.82
CA PHE A 115 -10.52 -14.08 -4.37
C PHE A 115 -9.09 -13.67 -4.03
N ARG A 116 -8.57 -14.15 -2.90
CA ARG A 116 -7.20 -13.91 -2.42
C ARG A 116 -6.37 -15.17 -2.53
N ARG A 117 -5.12 -15.04 -2.97
CA ARG A 117 -4.09 -16.09 -2.86
C ARG A 117 -2.72 -15.48 -2.57
N SER A 118 -1.80 -16.29 -2.06
CA SER A 118 -0.46 -15.86 -1.69
C SER A 118 0.57 -16.94 -2.01
N ARG A 119 1.78 -16.52 -2.39
CA ARG A 119 2.93 -17.41 -2.53
C ARG A 119 3.64 -17.66 -1.18
N LEU A 120 3.38 -16.84 -0.16
CA LEU A 120 3.98 -16.96 1.16
C LEU A 120 3.46 -18.23 1.88
N PRO A 121 4.33 -19.19 2.24
CA PRO A 121 3.92 -20.46 2.87
C PRO A 121 3.13 -20.32 4.18
N GLU A 122 3.34 -19.23 4.91
CA GLU A 122 2.68 -18.89 6.16
C GLU A 122 1.30 -18.23 5.99
N SER A 123 0.95 -17.82 4.76
CA SER A 123 -0.34 -17.22 4.48
C SER A 123 -1.46 -18.27 4.57
N ASP A 124 -2.58 -17.88 5.20
CA ASP A 124 -3.83 -18.64 5.20
C ASP A 124 -4.43 -18.82 3.78
N ALA A 125 -4.00 -17.96 2.85
CA ALA A 125 -4.36 -17.99 1.44
C ALA A 125 -3.26 -18.62 0.55
N PHE A 126 -2.33 -19.40 1.12
CA PHE A 126 -1.24 -20.01 0.37
C PHE A 126 -1.76 -20.85 -0.81
N ALA A 127 -1.24 -20.56 -2.01
CA ALA A 127 -1.49 -21.35 -3.20
C ALA A 127 -0.20 -21.48 -4.02
N SER A 128 0.16 -22.70 -4.42
CA SER A 128 1.34 -22.94 -5.26
C SER A 128 1.24 -22.30 -6.65
N ALA A 129 0.04 -21.92 -7.08
CA ALA A 129 -0.23 -21.22 -8.34
C ALA A 129 -0.28 -19.68 -8.18
N ALA A 130 -0.06 -19.15 -6.98
CA ALA A 130 0.08 -17.71 -6.77
C ALA A 130 1.40 -17.22 -7.41
N ILE A 131 1.36 -16.01 -7.97
CA ILE A 131 2.53 -15.39 -8.60
C ILE A 131 3.27 -14.52 -7.59
N SER A 132 2.54 -13.80 -6.73
CA SER A 132 3.13 -12.85 -5.79
C SER A 132 2.77 -13.18 -4.34
N HIS A 133 3.31 -12.39 -3.41
CA HIS A 133 3.02 -12.52 -1.98
C HIS A 133 1.57 -12.16 -1.63
N LEU A 134 0.90 -11.37 -2.47
CA LEU A 134 -0.53 -11.11 -2.37
C LEU A 134 -1.13 -10.89 -3.76
N ASP A 135 -1.93 -11.87 -4.20
CA ASP A 135 -2.78 -11.73 -5.38
C ASP A 135 -4.24 -11.51 -4.97
N TYR A 136 -4.90 -10.49 -5.54
CA TYR A 136 -6.36 -10.40 -5.56
C TYR A 136 -6.88 -10.58 -6.98
N MET A 137 -7.94 -11.37 -7.11
CA MET A 137 -8.55 -11.74 -8.38
C MET A 137 -10.03 -11.40 -8.36
N ALA A 138 -10.54 -10.84 -9.46
CA ALA A 138 -11.96 -10.63 -9.66
C ALA A 138 -12.32 -10.59 -11.15
N THR A 139 -13.55 -10.95 -11.48
CA THR A 139 -14.09 -10.87 -12.84
C THR A 139 -15.28 -9.92 -12.88
N PHE A 140 -15.36 -9.10 -13.93
CA PHE A 140 -16.46 -8.18 -14.21
C PHE A 140 -16.74 -8.06 -15.71
N GLU A 141 -17.95 -7.64 -16.09
CA GLU A 141 -18.42 -7.63 -17.48
C GLU A 141 -19.24 -6.38 -17.81
N ASP A 142 -19.34 -6.02 -19.09
CA ASP A 142 -20.17 -4.90 -19.57
C ASP A 142 -21.54 -5.32 -20.13
N THR A 143 -21.88 -6.61 -20.06
CA THR A 143 -23.09 -7.19 -20.70
C THR A 143 -24.33 -7.18 -19.81
N SER A 144 -24.14 -6.96 -18.51
CA SER A 144 -25.23 -6.89 -17.54
C SER A 144 -26.09 -5.64 -17.74
N ALA A 145 -27.40 -5.79 -17.88
CA ALA A 145 -28.33 -4.66 -17.93
C ALA A 145 -28.73 -4.14 -16.53
N VAL A 146 -28.69 -5.03 -15.54
CA VAL A 146 -29.00 -4.77 -14.14
C VAL A 146 -27.85 -5.32 -13.31
N LEU A 147 -27.40 -4.53 -12.35
CA LEU A 147 -26.28 -4.89 -11.51
C LEU A 147 -26.59 -6.18 -10.70
N PRO A 148 -25.76 -7.23 -10.77
CA PRO A 148 -26.05 -8.53 -10.18
C PRO A 148 -26.41 -8.45 -8.70
N GLY A 149 -27.46 -9.19 -8.30
CA GLY A 149 -27.95 -9.22 -6.92
C GLY A 149 -28.75 -7.98 -6.49
N THR A 150 -29.02 -7.02 -7.38
CA THR A 150 -29.73 -5.78 -7.07
C THR A 150 -30.87 -5.48 -8.07
N SER A 151 -31.57 -4.37 -7.86
CA SER A 151 -32.50 -3.78 -8.84
C SER A 151 -31.93 -2.55 -9.55
N ILE A 152 -30.64 -2.24 -9.36
CA ILE A 152 -29.98 -1.05 -9.89
C ILE A 152 -29.71 -1.26 -11.38
N GLN A 153 -30.19 -0.34 -12.22
CA GLN A 153 -29.95 -0.38 -13.67
C GLN A 153 -28.53 0.07 -13.98
N MET A 154 -27.89 -0.56 -14.97
CA MET A 154 -26.61 -0.09 -15.50
C MET A 154 -26.83 1.20 -16.33
N PRO A 155 -25.86 2.14 -16.37
CA PRO A 155 -26.04 3.48 -16.93
C PRO A 155 -26.17 3.51 -18.48
N ASP A 156 -25.64 2.51 -19.17
CA ASP A 156 -25.73 2.36 -20.64
C ASP A 156 -25.85 0.86 -21.02
N PRO A 157 -27.00 0.22 -20.78
CA PRO A 157 -27.17 -1.22 -20.99
C PRO A 157 -27.31 -1.60 -22.47
N GLN A 158 -27.27 -0.64 -23.40
CA GLN A 158 -27.40 -0.87 -24.85
C GLN A 158 -26.08 -0.65 -25.58
N GLY A 159 -25.23 0.25 -25.10
CA GLY A 159 -23.85 0.34 -25.53
C GLY A 159 -23.05 -0.76 -24.86
N GLN A 160 -23.09 -1.99 -25.37
CA GLN A 160 -22.23 -3.07 -24.88
C GLN A 160 -21.18 -3.35 -25.94
N LEU A 161 -19.93 -3.46 -25.51
CA LEU A 161 -18.84 -3.99 -26.30
C LEU A 161 -18.86 -5.53 -26.26
N GLY A 162 -19.32 -6.11 -25.15
CA GLY A 162 -19.34 -7.55 -24.90
C GLY A 162 -17.99 -8.04 -24.37
N ALA A 163 -17.46 -7.32 -23.38
CA ALA A 163 -16.20 -7.60 -22.72
C ALA A 163 -16.44 -8.24 -21.35
N GLU A 164 -15.81 -9.39 -21.13
CA GLU A 164 -15.56 -9.95 -19.81
C GLU A 164 -14.10 -9.69 -19.45
N VAL A 165 -13.84 -9.21 -18.24
CA VAL A 165 -12.51 -8.84 -17.78
C VAL A 165 -12.19 -9.59 -16.50
N SER A 166 -11.10 -10.37 -16.53
CA SER A 166 -10.50 -10.92 -15.33
C SER A 166 -9.31 -10.06 -14.91
N MET A 167 -9.43 -9.45 -13.73
CA MET A 167 -8.40 -8.62 -13.13
C MET A 167 -7.62 -9.43 -12.09
N ILE A 168 -6.29 -9.33 -12.13
CA ILE A 168 -5.41 -9.85 -11.08
C ILE A 168 -4.45 -8.75 -10.66
N SER A 169 -4.43 -8.39 -9.38
CA SER A 169 -3.36 -7.57 -8.80
C SER A 169 -2.25 -8.45 -8.23
N HIS A 170 -1.00 -8.04 -8.37
CA HIS A 170 0.19 -8.71 -7.85
C HIS A 170 1.00 -7.74 -6.98
N ALA A 171 1.38 -8.18 -5.78
CA ALA A 171 2.22 -7.42 -4.88
C ALA A 171 3.21 -8.31 -4.12
N TRP A 172 4.41 -7.78 -3.97
CA TRP A 172 5.51 -8.39 -3.22
C TRP A 172 5.91 -7.45 -2.09
N ASN A 173 6.64 -7.99 -1.12
CA ASN A 173 7.07 -7.25 0.06
C ASN A 173 8.60 -7.15 0.16
N PHE A 174 9.34 -7.47 -0.90
CA PHE A 174 10.78 -7.25 -0.94
C PHE A 174 11.09 -5.75 -1.00
N PRO A 175 12.21 -5.27 -0.43
CA PRO A 175 12.58 -3.86 -0.42
C PRO A 175 12.60 -3.20 -1.81
N PHE A 176 12.88 -3.96 -2.88
CA PHE A 176 12.89 -3.47 -4.27
C PHE A 176 11.53 -3.64 -4.99
N THR A 177 10.48 -4.07 -4.29
CA THR A 177 9.14 -4.30 -4.86
C THR A 177 7.99 -3.74 -4.00
N GLU A 178 8.24 -3.44 -2.73
CA GLU A 178 7.22 -3.04 -1.76
C GLU A 178 6.54 -1.69 -2.06
N TYR A 179 7.03 -0.98 -3.08
CA TYR A 179 6.54 0.33 -3.50
C TYR A 179 5.68 0.29 -4.79
N PHE A 180 5.33 -0.89 -5.29
CA PHE A 180 4.40 -1.01 -6.43
C PHE A 180 3.43 -2.17 -6.33
N VAL A 181 2.34 -2.05 -7.10
CA VAL A 181 1.38 -3.11 -7.38
C VAL A 181 1.27 -3.25 -8.90
N LEU A 182 1.40 -4.46 -9.42
CA LEU A 182 1.16 -4.75 -10.84
C LEU A 182 -0.27 -5.25 -11.01
N VAL A 183 -0.94 -4.90 -12.10
CA VAL A 183 -2.31 -5.29 -12.38
C VAL A 183 -2.43 -5.78 -13.81
N ASN A 184 -2.95 -7.00 -13.96
CA ASN A 184 -3.22 -7.62 -15.23
C ASN A 184 -4.73 -7.62 -15.50
N PHE A 185 -5.10 -7.32 -16.73
CA PHE A 185 -6.46 -7.45 -17.24
C PHE A 185 -6.48 -8.44 -18.40
N ASP A 186 -7.08 -9.60 -18.18
CA ASP A 186 -7.43 -10.53 -19.26
C ASP A 186 -8.81 -10.15 -19.79
N ILE A 187 -8.83 -9.51 -20.95
CA ILE A 187 -10.04 -8.98 -21.59
C ILE A 187 -10.49 -9.96 -22.67
N VAL A 188 -11.63 -10.61 -22.45
CA VAL A 188 -12.21 -11.58 -23.38
C VAL A 188 -13.32 -10.92 -24.18
N ASN A 189 -13.27 -11.03 -25.51
CA ASN A 189 -14.39 -10.67 -26.37
C ASN A 189 -15.45 -11.78 -26.33
N ILE A 190 -16.50 -11.59 -25.53
CA ILE A 190 -17.62 -12.54 -25.41
C ILE A 190 -18.81 -12.16 -26.32
N SER A 191 -18.64 -11.12 -27.17
CA SER A 191 -19.64 -10.75 -28.18
C SER A 191 -19.60 -11.69 -29.40
N ASP A 192 -20.53 -11.48 -30.34
CA ASP A 192 -20.58 -12.17 -31.63
C ASP A 192 -19.88 -11.39 -32.77
N VAL A 193 -19.28 -10.23 -32.46
CA VAL A 193 -18.62 -9.34 -33.42
C VAL A 193 -17.14 -9.20 -33.12
N ALA A 194 -16.33 -9.05 -34.17
CA ALA A 194 -14.92 -8.76 -33.98
C ALA A 194 -14.73 -7.30 -33.56
N TRP A 195 -13.74 -7.06 -32.70
CA TRP A 195 -13.28 -5.72 -32.35
C TRP A 195 -12.05 -5.41 -33.17
N ASP A 196 -11.96 -4.19 -33.70
CA ASP A 196 -10.80 -3.72 -34.46
C ASP A 196 -10.30 -2.39 -33.90
N SER A 197 -9.01 -2.12 -34.13
CA SER A 197 -8.32 -0.93 -33.64
C SER A 197 -8.58 -0.70 -32.14
N VAL A 198 -8.40 -1.75 -31.33
CA VAL A 198 -8.77 -1.71 -29.91
C VAL A 198 -7.80 -0.83 -29.16
N TYR A 199 -8.29 -0.02 -28.23
CA TYR A 199 -7.49 0.71 -27.27
C TYR A 199 -7.90 0.31 -25.85
N VAL A 200 -6.91 0.10 -25.00
CA VAL A 200 -7.11 -0.21 -23.58
C VAL A 200 -6.31 0.79 -22.76
N GLY A 201 -6.96 1.47 -21.82
CA GLY A 201 -6.30 2.48 -21.00
C GLY A 201 -6.77 2.47 -19.57
N LEU A 202 -5.87 2.89 -18.67
CA LEU A 202 -6.22 3.09 -17.27
C LEU A 202 -6.54 4.57 -17.05
N TYR A 203 -7.80 4.86 -16.75
CA TYR A 203 -8.25 6.18 -16.34
C TYR A 203 -7.72 6.46 -14.95
N HIS A 204 -7.28 7.69 -14.66
CA HIS A 204 -6.75 8.01 -13.34
C HIS A 204 -6.97 9.47 -12.93
N ASP A 205 -7.47 9.62 -11.71
CA ASP A 205 -7.47 10.87 -10.97
C ASP A 205 -6.34 10.82 -9.93
N LEU A 206 -5.11 10.98 -10.43
CA LEU A 206 -3.91 10.98 -9.59
C LEU A 206 -3.84 12.29 -8.80
N VAL A 207 -3.71 12.17 -7.48
CA VAL A 207 -3.69 13.30 -6.56
C VAL A 207 -2.80 12.96 -5.38
N VAL A 208 -1.80 13.80 -5.09
CA VAL A 208 -0.86 13.58 -3.98
C VAL A 208 -1.20 14.52 -2.82
N ARG A 209 -1.77 13.98 -1.73
CA ARG A 209 -2.19 14.76 -0.54
C ARG A 209 -1.98 13.96 0.74
N ASN A 210 -1.56 14.65 1.80
CA ASN A 210 -1.56 14.08 3.15
C ASN A 210 -2.92 14.28 3.83
N ILE A 211 -3.70 13.20 3.98
CA ILE A 211 -5.04 13.24 4.57
C ILE A 211 -5.03 13.45 6.09
N ASN A 212 -3.88 13.32 6.75
CA ASN A 212 -3.73 13.60 8.19
C ASN A 212 -3.72 15.10 8.48
N THR A 213 -3.22 15.91 7.56
CA THR A 213 -2.92 17.33 7.77
C THR A 213 -3.68 18.25 6.80
N THR A 214 -4.17 17.72 5.69
CA THR A 214 -4.96 18.48 4.72
C THR A 214 -6.31 18.88 5.31
N THR A 215 -6.66 20.16 5.16
CA THR A 215 -7.97 20.72 5.58
C THR A 215 -8.85 21.16 4.40
N GLU A 216 -8.29 21.20 3.20
CA GLU A 216 -9.00 21.57 1.98
C GLU A 216 -10.02 20.49 1.58
N THR A 217 -11.13 20.90 0.97
CA THR A 217 -12.20 20.01 0.49
C THR A 217 -12.68 20.43 -0.89
N GLY A 218 -13.46 19.58 -1.57
CA GLY A 218 -13.98 19.85 -2.91
C GLY A 218 -12.85 20.11 -3.91
N GLY A 219 -13.07 21.00 -4.89
CA GLY A 219 -12.08 21.28 -5.94
C GLY A 219 -10.70 21.76 -5.43
N ALA A 220 -10.64 22.38 -4.25
CA ALA A 220 -9.38 22.81 -3.64
C ALA A 220 -8.49 21.63 -3.21
N PHE A 221 -9.08 20.46 -2.95
CA PHE A 221 -8.32 19.25 -2.65
C PHE A 221 -7.48 18.79 -3.85
N PHE A 222 -8.05 18.91 -5.06
CA PHE A 222 -7.49 18.36 -6.30
C PHE A 222 -6.64 19.36 -7.09
N ASN A 223 -6.91 20.66 -6.98
CA ASN A 223 -6.33 21.65 -7.88
C ASN A 223 -4.85 22.01 -7.60
N LYS A 224 -4.20 21.28 -6.70
CA LYS A 224 -2.79 21.47 -6.28
C LYS A 224 -1.82 20.48 -6.92
N GLY A 225 -2.31 19.51 -7.69
CA GLY A 225 -1.49 18.49 -8.33
C GLY A 225 -0.60 19.05 -9.45
N GLY A 226 0.63 18.54 -9.52
CA GLY A 226 1.46 18.60 -10.72
C GLY A 226 1.50 17.21 -11.35
N LEU A 227 1.37 17.14 -12.68
CA LEU A 227 1.37 15.88 -13.44
C LEU A 227 2.50 15.85 -14.46
N GLY A 228 2.96 14.65 -14.80
CA GLY A 228 3.93 14.43 -15.86
C GLY A 228 3.80 13.06 -16.52
N TYR A 229 4.66 12.82 -17.51
CA TYR A 229 4.76 11.55 -18.21
C TYR A 229 6.20 11.23 -18.55
N LEU A 230 6.56 9.95 -18.45
CA LEU A 230 7.87 9.42 -18.77
C LEU A 230 7.73 8.53 -19.99
N ASP A 231 8.12 9.03 -21.18
CA ASP A 231 7.95 8.32 -22.44
C ASP A 231 8.73 6.99 -22.48
N SER A 232 9.95 6.94 -21.91
CA SER A 232 10.81 5.75 -21.86
C SER A 232 10.24 4.60 -21.01
N LEU A 233 9.31 4.92 -20.11
CA LEU A 233 8.69 3.99 -19.16
C LEU A 233 7.16 3.94 -19.32
N THR A 234 6.62 4.58 -20.37
CA THR A 234 5.18 4.59 -20.67
C THR A 234 4.28 4.90 -19.47
N THR A 235 4.68 5.89 -18.66
CA THR A 235 4.14 6.13 -17.32
C THR A 235 3.67 7.55 -17.09
N SER A 236 2.43 7.71 -16.62
CA SER A 236 1.89 8.96 -16.06
C SER A 236 2.20 9.06 -14.58
N TYR A 237 2.59 10.23 -14.08
CA TYR A 237 2.88 10.43 -12.65
C TYR A 237 2.32 11.76 -12.12
N ALA A 238 2.17 11.84 -10.80
CA ALA A 238 1.69 13.00 -10.07
C ALA A 238 2.56 13.29 -8.85
N PHE A 239 2.55 14.55 -8.43
CA PHE A 239 3.14 15.04 -7.19
C PHE A 239 2.38 16.24 -6.65
N ASN A 240 2.64 16.59 -5.39
CA ASN A 240 2.06 17.77 -4.77
C ASN A 240 2.80 19.03 -5.27
N ALA A 241 2.19 19.81 -6.15
CA ALA A 241 2.83 21.00 -6.72
C ALA A 241 2.51 22.30 -5.97
N GLY A 242 1.38 22.38 -5.28
CA GLY A 242 0.91 23.63 -4.65
C GLY A 242 0.25 23.50 -3.27
N GLY A 243 0.23 22.30 -2.69
CA GLY A 243 -0.37 22.02 -1.39
C GLY A 243 0.47 22.59 -0.24
N THR A 244 -0.18 23.12 0.77
CA THR A 244 0.46 23.76 1.94
C THR A 244 0.51 22.85 3.17
N GLU A 245 -0.14 21.69 3.14
CA GLU A 245 -0.20 20.72 4.22
C GLU A 245 1.17 20.15 4.60
N GLU A 246 1.40 19.79 5.85
CA GLU A 246 2.62 19.05 6.22
C GLU A 246 2.57 17.64 5.61
N THR A 247 3.57 17.27 4.82
CA THR A 247 3.59 15.99 4.09
C THR A 247 5.03 15.60 3.80
N VAL A 248 5.29 14.31 3.77
CA VAL A 248 6.45 13.78 3.05
C VAL A 248 6.23 14.02 1.55
N ASN A 249 7.31 14.32 0.84
CA ASN A 249 7.24 14.61 -0.59
C ASN A 249 7.37 13.32 -1.37
N THR A 250 6.35 13.02 -2.17
CA THR A 250 6.23 11.75 -2.89
C THR A 250 5.78 11.96 -4.34
N TYR A 251 5.91 10.88 -5.11
CA TYR A 251 5.30 10.68 -6.40
C TYR A 251 4.36 9.48 -6.36
N GLY A 252 3.27 9.56 -7.11
CA GLY A 252 2.41 8.43 -7.43
C GLY A 252 2.29 8.29 -8.94
N ALA A 253 2.36 7.08 -9.45
CA ALA A 253 2.45 6.84 -10.89
C ALA A 253 1.65 5.63 -11.35
N ILE A 254 1.20 5.68 -12.60
CA ILE A 254 0.53 4.60 -13.33
C ILE A 254 1.23 4.38 -14.67
N GLY A 255 1.77 3.18 -14.86
CA GLY A 255 2.56 2.81 -16.04
C GLY A 255 1.93 1.69 -16.84
N PHE A 256 1.98 1.77 -18.17
CA PHE A 256 1.72 0.62 -19.04
C PHE A 256 3.00 -0.23 -19.10
N LEU A 257 2.88 -1.53 -18.82
CA LEU A 257 4.02 -2.45 -18.84
C LEU A 257 4.09 -3.19 -20.17
N GLY A 258 2.96 -3.70 -20.65
CA GLY A 258 2.92 -4.50 -21.85
C GLY A 258 1.58 -5.18 -22.02
N ALA A 259 1.44 -5.89 -23.14
CA ALA A 259 0.24 -6.63 -23.44
C ALA A 259 0.54 -7.87 -24.28
N GLU A 260 -0.37 -8.84 -24.26
CA GLU A 260 -0.33 -10.01 -25.12
C GLU A 260 -1.61 -10.09 -25.94
N TRP A 261 -1.43 -10.15 -27.25
CA TRP A 261 -2.51 -10.20 -28.22
C TRP A 261 -2.37 -11.45 -29.07
N LYS A 262 -3.48 -12.16 -29.29
CA LYS A 262 -3.51 -13.30 -30.19
C LYS A 262 -3.74 -12.83 -31.63
N ASP A 263 -2.75 -13.03 -32.49
CA ASP A 263 -2.82 -12.65 -33.89
C ASP A 263 -3.80 -13.57 -34.66
N PRO A 264 -4.92 -13.07 -35.19
CA PRO A 264 -5.89 -13.88 -35.93
C PRO A 264 -5.33 -14.49 -37.23
N ARG A 265 -4.27 -13.90 -37.81
CA ARG A 265 -3.66 -14.38 -39.07
C ARG A 265 -2.81 -15.62 -38.84
N THR A 266 -2.15 -15.73 -37.67
CA THR A 266 -1.21 -16.82 -37.36
C THR A 266 -1.70 -17.74 -36.26
N GLY A 267 -2.66 -17.30 -35.45
CA GLY A 267 -3.14 -17.96 -34.24
C GLY A 267 -2.17 -17.87 -33.05
N GLN A 268 -1.02 -17.19 -33.20
CA GLN A 268 -0.01 -17.08 -32.16
C GLN A 268 -0.26 -15.89 -31.24
N ARG A 269 0.07 -16.04 -29.95
CA ARG A 269 0.17 -14.92 -29.02
C ARG A 269 1.44 -14.12 -29.31
N ARG A 270 1.31 -12.80 -29.39
CA ARG A 270 2.39 -11.85 -29.61
C ARG A 270 2.44 -10.85 -28.48
N PHE A 271 3.65 -10.52 -28.06
CA PHE A 271 3.87 -9.40 -27.17
C PHE A 271 3.62 -8.08 -27.91
N PHE A 272 2.91 -7.16 -27.27
CA PHE A 272 2.54 -5.86 -27.78
C PHE A 272 3.13 -4.79 -26.86
N HIS A 273 4.09 -4.04 -27.40
CA HIS A 273 4.76 -2.97 -26.68
C HIS A 273 5.41 -1.98 -27.67
N PRO A 274 5.50 -0.68 -27.35
CA PRO A 274 6.13 0.31 -28.23
C PRO A 274 7.57 -0.01 -28.68
N SER A 275 8.33 -0.79 -27.91
CA SER A 275 9.68 -1.26 -28.30
C SER A 275 9.68 -2.13 -29.55
N LEU A 276 8.56 -2.77 -29.88
CA LEU A 276 8.40 -3.63 -31.05
C LEU A 276 7.78 -2.90 -32.26
N GLY A 277 7.73 -1.56 -32.23
CA GLY A 277 7.05 -0.78 -33.26
C GLY A 277 7.50 -1.06 -34.70
N ASP A 278 8.80 -1.17 -34.93
CA ASP A 278 9.36 -1.43 -36.25
C ASP A 278 8.97 -2.83 -36.77
N GLU A 279 8.89 -3.82 -35.87
CA GLU A 279 8.45 -5.18 -36.23
C GLU A 279 6.97 -5.21 -36.62
N TYR A 280 6.11 -4.55 -35.84
CA TYR A 280 4.68 -4.48 -36.15
C TYR A 280 4.43 -3.80 -37.50
N GLU A 281 5.13 -2.70 -37.80
CA GLU A 281 5.04 -2.01 -39.09
C GLU A 281 5.52 -2.89 -40.25
N ALA A 282 6.63 -3.63 -40.07
CA ALA A 282 7.14 -4.57 -41.06
C ALA A 282 6.14 -5.70 -41.39
N ASP A 283 5.37 -6.13 -40.39
CA ASP A 283 4.31 -7.13 -40.52
C ASP A 283 2.97 -6.56 -41.05
N GLY A 284 2.93 -5.25 -41.34
CA GLY A 284 1.75 -4.58 -41.87
C GLY A 284 0.67 -4.30 -40.81
N TYR A 285 1.06 -4.19 -39.55
CA TYR A 285 0.22 -3.69 -38.46
C TYR A 285 0.55 -2.24 -38.11
N SER A 286 -0.36 -1.60 -37.38
CA SER A 286 -0.08 -0.30 -36.76
C SER A 286 0.97 -0.47 -35.66
N ARG A 287 1.86 0.52 -35.53
CA ARG A 287 2.82 0.61 -34.43
C ARG A 287 2.10 0.63 -33.08
N PRO A 288 2.47 -0.25 -32.13
CA PRO A 288 2.08 -0.13 -30.74
C PRO A 288 2.43 1.24 -30.17
N ALA A 289 1.45 1.94 -29.60
CA ALA A 289 1.63 3.25 -29.01
C ALA A 289 0.97 3.35 -27.63
N VAL A 290 1.48 4.26 -26.80
CA VAL A 290 0.85 4.69 -25.55
C VAL A 290 0.64 6.20 -25.63
N ASN A 291 -0.61 6.65 -25.58
CA ASN A 291 -1.00 8.01 -25.92
C ASN A 291 -1.63 8.71 -24.71
N PRO A 292 -0.85 9.13 -23.71
CA PRO A 292 -1.43 9.64 -22.48
C PRO A 292 -2.21 10.95 -22.72
N ARG A 293 -3.35 11.10 -22.04
CA ARG A 293 -4.28 12.22 -22.22
C ARG A 293 -4.66 12.84 -20.88
N TRP A 294 -4.91 14.15 -20.91
CA TRP A 294 -5.49 14.86 -19.78
C TRP A 294 -6.57 15.86 -20.20
N TRP A 295 -7.51 16.12 -19.28
CA TRP A 295 -8.53 17.16 -19.39
C TRP A 295 -8.89 17.73 -18.01
N LEU A 296 -9.55 18.88 -17.98
CA LEU A 296 -9.91 19.53 -16.72
C LEU A 296 -11.21 18.95 -16.16
N PHE A 297 -11.24 18.69 -14.85
CA PHE A 297 -12.44 18.19 -14.18
C PHE A 297 -13.63 19.16 -14.29
N SER A 298 -13.40 20.45 -14.02
CA SER A 298 -14.43 21.51 -14.03
C SER A 298 -14.82 21.99 -15.44
N GLY A 299 -14.50 21.22 -16.48
CA GLY A 299 -14.61 21.61 -17.88
C GLY A 299 -13.41 22.43 -18.35
N GLY A 300 -13.14 22.36 -19.65
CA GLY A 300 -12.11 23.14 -20.35
C GLY A 300 -12.67 23.71 -21.64
N THR A 301 -11.84 24.36 -22.45
CA THR A 301 -12.20 24.71 -23.84
C THR A 301 -11.78 23.57 -24.77
N ASP A 302 -12.65 23.20 -25.70
CA ASP A 302 -12.38 22.23 -26.76
C ASP A 302 -11.85 20.89 -26.22
N VAL A 303 -10.60 20.54 -26.60
CA VAL A 303 -9.88 19.31 -26.28
C VAL A 303 -9.58 19.09 -24.80
N PHE A 304 -9.83 20.09 -23.93
CA PHE A 304 -9.67 19.96 -22.48
C PHE A 304 -10.99 19.72 -21.74
N THR A 305 -12.10 19.55 -22.46
CA THR A 305 -13.37 19.11 -21.88
C THR A 305 -13.36 17.60 -21.69
N ARG A 306 -14.08 17.10 -20.68
CA ARG A 306 -14.35 15.68 -20.49
C ARG A 306 -15.05 15.11 -21.74
N PRO A 307 -14.61 13.97 -22.31
CA PRO A 307 -15.29 13.35 -23.44
C PRO A 307 -16.68 12.82 -23.01
N ALA A 308 -17.68 12.98 -23.87
CA ALA A 308 -19.07 12.68 -23.54
C ALA A 308 -19.61 11.46 -24.30
N SER A 309 -19.37 11.39 -25.61
CA SER A 309 -19.80 10.26 -26.45
C SER A 309 -18.70 9.19 -26.56
N ASP A 310 -19.08 7.98 -26.99
CA ASP A 310 -18.11 6.92 -27.28
C ASP A 310 -17.12 7.32 -28.37
N GLN A 311 -17.55 8.11 -29.36
CA GLN A 311 -16.64 8.66 -30.36
C GLN A 311 -15.63 9.63 -29.73
N ASP A 312 -16.07 10.56 -28.87
CA ASP A 312 -15.15 11.49 -28.19
C ASP A 312 -14.14 10.73 -27.32
N LYS A 313 -14.61 9.72 -26.57
CA LYS A 313 -13.77 8.88 -25.70
C LYS A 313 -12.73 8.12 -26.54
N TYR A 314 -13.15 7.51 -27.65
CA TYR A 314 -12.28 6.78 -28.56
C TYR A 314 -11.24 7.69 -29.22
N ASP A 315 -11.63 8.90 -29.62
CA ASP A 315 -10.73 9.91 -30.17
C ASP A 315 -9.67 10.34 -29.14
N ARG A 316 -10.03 10.41 -27.84
CA ARG A 316 -9.03 10.60 -26.76
C ARG A 316 -8.04 9.45 -26.69
N MET A 317 -8.52 8.21 -26.72
CA MET A 317 -7.63 7.05 -26.60
C MET A 317 -6.68 6.92 -27.80
N SER A 318 -7.17 7.24 -28.99
CA SER A 318 -6.45 7.00 -30.25
C SER A 318 -5.52 8.14 -30.68
N THR A 319 -5.80 9.39 -30.27
CA THR A 319 -5.06 10.56 -30.73
C THR A 319 -4.12 11.10 -29.65
N PRO A 320 -2.79 11.21 -29.89
CA PRO A 320 -1.87 11.82 -28.93
C PRO A 320 -2.18 13.32 -28.68
N TYR A 321 -1.69 13.86 -27.56
CA TYR A 321 -1.79 15.29 -27.27
C TYR A 321 -0.45 15.91 -26.82
N PRO A 322 -0.01 17.02 -27.46
CA PRO A 322 -0.58 17.64 -28.66
C PRO A 322 -0.64 16.68 -29.86
N ASP A 323 -1.54 16.90 -30.82
CA ASP A 323 -1.61 16.05 -32.03
C ASP A 323 -0.51 16.47 -33.00
N PRO A 324 0.49 15.60 -33.32
CA PRO A 324 1.59 15.93 -34.22
C PRO A 324 1.12 16.42 -35.59
N ARG A 325 -0.05 15.97 -36.06
CA ARG A 325 -0.64 16.37 -37.35
C ARG A 325 -1.08 17.83 -37.40
N SER A 326 -1.17 18.49 -36.24
CA SER A 326 -1.55 19.90 -36.13
C SER A 326 -0.37 20.85 -36.37
N PHE A 327 0.85 20.34 -36.52
CA PHE A 327 2.08 21.13 -36.61
C PHE A 327 2.74 20.96 -37.98
N GLN A 328 3.41 22.01 -38.46
CA GLN A 328 4.03 22.01 -39.80
C GLN A 328 5.43 21.38 -39.80
N SER A 329 6.07 21.29 -38.63
CA SER A 329 7.37 20.65 -38.45
C SER A 329 7.46 19.93 -37.10
N ASP A 330 8.42 19.00 -36.99
CA ASP A 330 8.72 18.31 -35.72
C ASP A 330 9.18 19.31 -34.64
N ASP A 331 10.03 20.29 -34.99
CA ASP A 331 10.46 21.33 -34.04
C ASP A 331 9.28 22.11 -33.41
N GLU A 332 8.25 22.41 -34.21
CA GLU A 332 7.04 23.09 -33.73
C GLU A 332 6.24 22.18 -32.78
N TYR A 333 6.10 20.90 -33.14
CA TYR A 333 5.46 19.89 -32.30
C TYR A 333 6.21 19.69 -30.97
N GLN A 334 7.54 19.50 -31.00
CA GLN A 334 8.35 19.32 -29.81
C GLN A 334 8.28 20.55 -28.88
N THR A 335 8.28 21.76 -29.44
CA THR A 335 8.10 22.99 -28.67
C THR A 335 6.75 23.02 -27.97
N ALA A 336 5.68 22.65 -28.69
CA ALA A 336 4.33 22.58 -28.13
C ALA A 336 4.20 21.49 -27.06
N LEU A 337 4.83 20.33 -27.28
CA LEU A 337 4.85 19.22 -26.33
C LEU A 337 5.56 19.62 -25.03
N VAL A 338 6.74 20.26 -25.11
CA VAL A 338 7.46 20.77 -23.93
C VAL A 338 6.62 21.79 -23.17
N ALA A 339 5.98 22.73 -23.87
CA ALA A 339 5.09 23.71 -23.26
C ALA A 339 3.89 23.04 -22.55
N TRP A 340 3.30 22.02 -23.18
CA TRP A 340 2.21 21.24 -22.60
C TRP A 340 2.63 20.48 -21.35
N ARG A 341 3.75 19.75 -21.39
CA ARG A 341 4.30 19.01 -20.24
C ARG A 341 4.65 19.96 -19.08
N ASN A 342 5.20 21.13 -19.39
CA ASN A 342 5.49 22.13 -18.37
C ASN A 342 4.21 22.67 -17.70
N ARG A 343 3.15 22.90 -18.48
CA ARG A 343 1.84 23.30 -17.94
C ARG A 343 1.28 22.27 -16.96
N LEU A 344 1.24 20.99 -17.36
CA LEU A 344 0.76 19.89 -16.49
C LEU A 344 1.47 19.86 -15.14
N ARG A 345 2.79 20.07 -15.13
CA ARG A 345 3.59 20.07 -13.91
C ARG A 345 3.40 21.29 -13.02
N THR A 346 3.05 22.44 -13.60
CA THR A 346 3.10 23.74 -12.91
C THR A 346 1.73 24.31 -12.55
N ASP A 347 0.65 23.90 -13.22
CA ASP A 347 -0.71 24.42 -12.98
C ASP A 347 -1.17 24.24 -11.51
N GLY A 348 -0.70 23.20 -10.82
CA GLY A 348 -0.99 23.01 -9.38
C GLY A 348 -0.47 24.14 -8.48
N GLN A 349 0.61 24.81 -8.88
CA GLN A 349 1.22 25.92 -8.12
C GLN A 349 0.29 27.14 -8.04
N SER A 350 -0.57 27.32 -9.04
CA SER A 350 -1.57 28.40 -9.13
C SER A 350 -2.99 27.93 -8.83
N ALA A 351 -3.17 26.75 -8.22
CA ALA A 351 -4.48 26.17 -7.93
C ALA A 351 -5.35 25.90 -9.19
N THR A 352 -4.71 25.60 -10.32
CA THR A 352 -5.36 25.29 -11.60
C THR A 352 -5.08 23.87 -12.09
N GLY A 353 -4.42 23.04 -11.27
CA GLY A 353 -3.95 21.69 -11.63
C GLY A 353 -4.97 20.55 -11.46
N ASN A 354 -6.27 20.82 -11.61
CA ASN A 354 -7.31 19.79 -11.46
C ASN A 354 -7.49 18.98 -12.76
N TRP A 355 -6.45 18.22 -13.09
CA TRP A 355 -6.32 17.44 -14.31
C TRP A 355 -6.69 15.98 -14.09
N ILE A 356 -7.56 15.47 -14.95
CA ILE A 356 -7.93 14.07 -15.04
C ILE A 356 -7.10 13.41 -16.13
N GLY A 357 -6.53 12.24 -15.87
CA GLY A 357 -5.67 11.51 -16.81
C GLY A 357 -6.25 10.21 -17.35
N LEU A 358 -5.70 9.77 -18.46
CA LEU A 358 -5.91 8.45 -19.07
C LEU A 358 -4.59 8.01 -19.73
N THR A 359 -4.16 6.78 -19.48
CA THR A 359 -2.97 6.17 -20.12
C THR A 359 -3.40 5.03 -21.04
N PRO A 360 -3.82 5.33 -22.29
CA PRO A 360 -4.27 4.34 -23.26
C PRO A 360 -3.11 3.75 -24.05
N SER A 361 -3.21 2.46 -24.33
CA SER A 361 -2.32 1.67 -25.19
C SER A 361 -3.11 1.13 -26.37
N GLY A 362 -2.49 1.11 -27.56
CA GLY A 362 -3.11 0.65 -28.80
C GLY A 362 -2.52 1.33 -30.05
N PRO A 363 -3.18 1.21 -31.22
CA PRO A 363 -4.29 0.31 -31.46
C PRO A 363 -3.79 -1.14 -31.47
N TYR A 364 -4.37 -1.97 -30.63
CA TYR A 364 -4.31 -3.41 -30.84
C TYR A 364 -5.05 -3.73 -32.14
N PRO A 365 -4.55 -4.67 -32.96
CA PRO A 365 -5.28 -5.09 -34.15
C PRO A 365 -6.56 -5.87 -33.75
N THR A 366 -7.09 -6.67 -34.68
CA THR A 366 -8.38 -7.35 -34.46
C THR A 366 -8.38 -8.32 -33.28
N VAL A 367 -9.39 -8.24 -32.42
CA VAL A 367 -9.71 -9.23 -31.36
C VAL A 367 -11.00 -9.96 -31.72
N LEU A 368 -10.90 -11.25 -32.04
CA LEU A 368 -12.06 -12.06 -32.45
C LEU A 368 -12.92 -12.48 -31.26
N PRO A 369 -14.20 -12.84 -31.49
CA PRO A 369 -15.02 -13.53 -30.50
C PRO A 369 -14.30 -14.75 -29.90
N GLY A 370 -14.25 -14.80 -28.56
CA GLY A 370 -13.60 -15.83 -27.76
C GLY A 370 -12.09 -15.65 -27.57
N ASP A 371 -11.46 -14.67 -28.22
CA ASP A 371 -10.04 -14.36 -28.00
C ASP A 371 -9.84 -13.46 -26.76
N THR A 372 -8.68 -13.61 -26.13
CA THR A 372 -8.26 -12.84 -24.96
C THR A 372 -7.15 -11.85 -25.35
N LEU A 373 -7.31 -10.60 -24.93
CA LEU A 373 -6.28 -9.57 -24.92
C LEU A 373 -5.84 -9.34 -23.47
N THR A 374 -4.58 -9.62 -23.16
CA THR A 374 -4.02 -9.38 -21.81
C THR A 374 -3.31 -8.03 -21.81
N VAL A 375 -3.62 -7.16 -20.85
CA VAL A 375 -3.01 -5.82 -20.72
C VAL A 375 -2.57 -5.58 -19.28
N SER A 376 -1.34 -5.10 -19.09
CA SER A 376 -0.72 -5.00 -17.77
C SER A 376 -0.28 -3.57 -17.45
N PHE A 377 -0.63 -3.11 -16.25
CA PHE A 377 -0.28 -1.80 -15.71
C PHE A 377 0.43 -1.93 -14.36
N SER A 378 1.14 -0.88 -13.93
CA SER A 378 1.73 -0.75 -12.60
C SER A 378 1.19 0.49 -11.88
N PHE A 379 0.90 0.37 -10.59
CA PHE A 379 0.76 1.49 -9.67
C PHE A 379 2.06 1.60 -8.86
N VAL A 380 2.75 2.74 -8.89
CA VAL A 380 4.07 2.91 -8.27
C VAL A 380 4.11 4.16 -7.39
N GLY A 381 4.50 3.97 -6.14
CA GLY A 381 4.82 5.03 -5.19
C GLY A 381 6.32 5.28 -5.13
N ALA A 382 6.73 6.53 -4.86
CA ALA A 382 8.13 6.84 -4.63
C ALA A 382 8.28 8.06 -3.71
N LEU A 383 9.27 8.02 -2.82
CA LEU A 383 9.70 9.22 -2.10
C LEU A 383 10.46 10.12 -3.08
N LYS A 384 10.35 11.44 -2.91
CA LYS A 384 11.42 12.31 -3.42
C LYS A 384 12.67 12.08 -2.58
N PRO A 385 13.87 12.28 -3.15
CA PRO A 385 15.11 12.25 -2.38
C PRO A 385 15.11 13.16 -1.15
N ASP A 386 15.95 12.83 -0.16
CA ASP A 386 16.06 13.54 1.13
C ASP A 386 16.29 15.05 0.98
N GLU A 387 17.07 15.46 -0.03
CA GLU A 387 17.32 16.86 -0.37
C GLU A 387 16.05 17.65 -0.77
N TYR A 388 14.97 16.93 -1.11
CA TYR A 388 13.65 17.48 -1.39
C TYR A 388 12.64 17.24 -0.27
N GLN A 389 13.03 16.62 0.85
CA GLN A 389 12.15 16.43 2.02
C GLN A 389 12.17 17.65 2.95
N GLY A 390 11.08 17.85 3.70
CA GLY A 390 11.08 18.72 4.88
C GLY A 390 10.95 20.24 4.72
N GLN A 391 11.02 20.86 3.52
CA GLN A 391 10.67 22.28 3.26
C GLN A 391 10.22 22.50 1.78
N GLY A 392 9.95 23.76 1.37
CA GLY A 392 9.21 24.24 0.18
C GLY A 392 9.54 23.73 -1.24
N GLY A 393 10.28 22.63 -1.38
CA GLY A 393 10.57 21.91 -2.62
C GLY A 393 9.44 21.02 -3.16
N LYS A 394 8.23 21.07 -2.58
CA LYS A 394 7.03 20.38 -3.12
C LYS A 394 6.83 20.62 -4.62
N PRO A 395 6.88 21.89 -5.11
CA PRO A 395 6.68 22.20 -6.51
C PRO A 395 7.82 21.73 -7.42
N VAL A 396 8.96 21.33 -6.87
CA VAL A 396 10.15 20.95 -7.64
C VAL A 396 9.95 19.57 -8.21
N ASP A 397 9.92 19.49 -9.53
CA ASP A 397 9.99 18.24 -10.27
C ASP A 397 11.15 18.40 -11.27
N THR A 398 12.17 17.59 -11.18
CA THR A 398 13.38 17.57 -12.03
C THR A 398 13.78 16.13 -12.21
N GLU A 399 14.69 15.86 -13.15
CA GLU A 399 15.28 14.52 -13.32
C GLU A 399 15.87 14.01 -12.00
N ASP A 400 16.69 14.84 -11.33
CA ASP A 400 17.26 14.51 -10.01
C ASP A 400 16.18 14.19 -8.97
N SER A 401 15.10 14.98 -8.90
CA SER A 401 14.03 14.70 -7.94
C SER A 401 13.27 13.41 -8.25
N ARG A 402 13.23 12.97 -9.52
CA ARG A 402 12.53 11.76 -9.97
C ARG A 402 13.41 10.51 -9.92
N ARG A 403 14.68 10.60 -9.53
CA ARG A 403 15.62 9.47 -9.57
C ARG A 403 15.10 8.21 -8.86
N ILE A 404 14.45 8.37 -7.70
CA ILE A 404 13.86 7.25 -6.95
C ILE A 404 12.62 6.71 -7.69
N LEU A 405 11.75 7.59 -8.20
CA LEU A 405 10.58 7.18 -9.00
C LEU A 405 11.00 6.37 -10.24
N ILE A 406 12.02 6.83 -10.97
CA ILE A 406 12.53 6.13 -12.16
C ILE A 406 13.05 4.74 -11.78
N GLY A 407 13.88 4.64 -10.73
CA GLY A 407 14.36 3.34 -10.24
C GLY A 407 13.22 2.41 -9.83
N ASN A 408 12.20 2.93 -9.14
CA ASN A 408 11.04 2.16 -8.74
C ASN A 408 10.22 1.64 -9.94
N LEU A 409 10.05 2.46 -10.98
CA LEU A 409 9.38 2.09 -12.22
C LEU A 409 10.17 1.06 -13.04
N GLU A 410 11.50 1.18 -13.07
CA GLU A 410 12.38 0.20 -13.70
C GLU A 410 12.29 -1.16 -13.00
N TRP A 411 12.20 -1.19 -11.67
CA TRP A 411 11.94 -2.43 -10.93
C TRP A 411 10.56 -3.02 -11.20
N ALA A 412 9.51 -2.20 -11.28
CA ALA A 412 8.18 -2.66 -11.67
C ALA A 412 8.20 -3.30 -13.08
N ARG A 413 8.89 -2.66 -14.03
CA ARG A 413 9.06 -3.16 -15.39
C ARG A 413 9.88 -4.45 -15.45
N ARG A 414 10.99 -4.53 -14.70
CA ARG A 414 11.84 -5.73 -14.61
C ARG A 414 11.06 -6.89 -13.99
N THR A 415 10.29 -6.63 -12.94
CA THR A 415 9.42 -7.63 -12.32
C THR A 415 8.42 -8.15 -13.32
N TYR A 416 7.73 -7.28 -14.07
CA TYR A 416 6.84 -7.73 -15.14
C TYR A 416 7.55 -8.50 -16.26
N ALA A 417 8.75 -8.07 -16.66
CA ALA A 417 9.54 -8.72 -17.70
C ALA A 417 9.88 -10.16 -17.32
N GLY A 418 10.24 -10.40 -16.06
CA GLY A 418 10.80 -11.66 -15.60
C GLY A 418 12.05 -12.01 -16.41
N GLU A 419 12.00 -13.11 -17.15
CA GLU A 419 13.08 -13.58 -18.01
C GLU A 419 13.28 -12.76 -19.29
N ASP A 420 12.30 -11.94 -19.71
CA ASP A 420 12.33 -11.15 -20.95
C ASP A 420 13.25 -9.92 -20.85
N THR A 421 14.56 -10.16 -20.73
CA THR A 421 15.55 -9.13 -20.39
C THR A 421 15.65 -8.02 -21.42
N ASN A 422 15.37 -8.33 -22.69
CA ASN A 422 15.39 -7.37 -23.79
C ASN A 422 14.00 -6.85 -24.19
N TYR A 423 12.94 -7.33 -23.51
CA TYR A 423 11.57 -6.86 -23.66
C TYR A 423 10.99 -7.08 -25.08
N ASN A 424 11.36 -8.19 -25.71
CA ASN A 424 10.91 -8.57 -27.05
C ASN A 424 9.79 -9.62 -27.03
N GLY A 425 9.47 -10.18 -25.87
CA GLY A 425 8.41 -11.17 -25.68
C GLY A 425 8.72 -12.57 -26.23
N ARG A 426 10.00 -12.91 -26.41
CA ARG A 426 10.51 -14.21 -26.85
C ARG A 426 11.54 -14.71 -25.86
N LEU A 427 11.65 -16.03 -25.73
CA LEU A 427 12.69 -16.65 -24.93
C LEU A 427 13.99 -16.72 -25.73
N ASP A 428 14.98 -15.90 -25.38
CA ASP A 428 16.30 -15.90 -26.01
C ASP A 428 17.32 -16.81 -25.28
N LEU A 429 18.44 -17.09 -25.93
CA LEU A 429 19.50 -17.94 -25.36
C LEU A 429 20.08 -17.29 -24.09
N GLY A 430 19.92 -17.96 -22.96
CA GLY A 430 20.41 -17.50 -21.65
C GLY A 430 19.37 -16.80 -20.79
N GLU A 431 18.15 -16.59 -21.29
CA GLU A 431 17.04 -16.01 -20.52
C GLU A 431 16.26 -17.05 -19.70
N ASP A 432 16.27 -18.33 -20.11
CA ASP A 432 15.60 -19.45 -19.42
C ASP A 432 16.35 -19.84 -18.14
N VAL A 433 16.18 -19.05 -17.07
CA VAL A 433 16.95 -19.19 -15.83
C VAL A 433 16.52 -20.42 -15.04
N ASN A 434 15.26 -20.87 -15.19
CA ASN A 434 14.74 -22.06 -14.52
C ASN A 434 14.73 -23.33 -15.40
N ALA A 435 15.22 -23.23 -16.64
CA ALA A 435 15.36 -24.32 -17.62
C ALA A 435 14.04 -25.05 -17.97
N ASN A 436 12.91 -24.35 -18.00
CA ASN A 436 11.60 -24.94 -18.30
C ASN A 436 11.19 -24.80 -19.79
N GLY A 437 11.96 -24.06 -20.59
CA GLY A 437 11.73 -23.84 -22.02
C GLY A 437 10.57 -22.91 -22.35
N ARG A 438 10.15 -22.04 -21.41
CA ARG A 438 9.10 -21.03 -21.56
C ARG A 438 9.65 -19.69 -21.08
N LEU A 439 9.13 -18.59 -21.65
CA LEU A 439 9.41 -17.25 -21.16
C LEU A 439 8.50 -16.96 -19.96
N ASP A 440 9.08 -16.88 -18.77
CA ASP A 440 8.34 -16.60 -17.54
C ASP A 440 8.37 -15.11 -17.17
N ARG A 441 7.19 -14.50 -17.15
CA ARG A 441 6.96 -13.17 -16.55
C ARG A 441 6.91 -13.29 -15.03
N TYR A 442 7.27 -12.22 -14.31
CA TYR A 442 7.24 -12.16 -12.84
C TYR A 442 8.27 -13.04 -12.12
N LEU A 443 9.13 -13.74 -12.86
CA LEU A 443 10.23 -14.50 -12.28
C LEU A 443 11.39 -13.55 -11.93
N ILE A 444 11.58 -13.31 -10.63
CA ILE A 444 12.64 -12.45 -10.09
C ILE A 444 13.41 -13.20 -8.99
N PRO A 445 14.71 -12.92 -8.79
CA PRO A 445 15.44 -13.47 -7.65
C PRO A 445 14.75 -13.10 -6.35
N GLU A 446 14.54 -14.08 -5.48
CA GLU A 446 13.90 -13.86 -4.18
C GLU A 446 14.96 -13.90 -3.07
N PRO A 447 15.07 -12.87 -2.22
CA PRO A 447 15.89 -12.98 -1.03
C PRO A 447 15.36 -14.07 -0.10
N PRO A 448 16.16 -14.54 0.88
CA PRO A 448 15.73 -15.47 1.89
C PRO A 448 14.42 -15.02 2.55
N SER A 449 13.53 -15.98 2.85
CA SER A 449 12.25 -15.68 3.49
C SER A 449 12.42 -14.87 4.77
N SER A 450 11.54 -13.91 5.04
CA SER A 450 11.57 -13.16 6.30
C SER A 450 11.52 -14.12 7.49
N PRO A 451 12.45 -14.00 8.46
CA PRO A 451 12.44 -14.85 9.66
C PRO A 451 11.22 -14.54 10.52
N ARG A 452 10.74 -15.54 11.26
CA ARG A 452 9.65 -15.35 12.22
C ARG A 452 10.21 -14.61 13.43
N LEU A 453 9.89 -13.33 13.55
CA LEU A 453 10.27 -12.50 14.68
C LEU A 453 9.17 -12.54 15.75
N ARG A 454 9.59 -12.72 17.00
CA ARG A 454 8.76 -12.51 18.18
C ARG A 454 9.40 -11.49 19.09
N VAL A 455 8.60 -10.53 19.54
CA VAL A 455 9.04 -9.47 20.45
C VAL A 455 8.36 -9.66 21.79
N GLU A 456 9.17 -9.74 22.85
CA GLU A 456 8.72 -9.95 24.22
C GLU A 456 9.20 -8.84 25.15
N PHE A 457 8.48 -8.68 26.26
CA PHE A 457 8.91 -7.87 27.39
C PHE A 457 9.40 -8.76 28.52
N GLU A 458 10.65 -8.57 28.93
CA GLU A 458 11.19 -9.15 30.15
C GLU A 458 11.24 -8.09 31.25
N THR A 459 10.98 -8.48 32.50
CA THR A 459 11.07 -7.54 33.63
C THR A 459 12.52 -7.30 34.03
N GLU A 460 12.93 -6.04 33.99
CA GLU A 460 14.18 -5.56 34.55
C GLU A 460 13.88 -4.83 35.87
N THR A 461 14.61 -5.18 36.93
CA THR A 461 14.45 -4.53 38.24
C THR A 461 15.70 -3.73 38.58
N ASP A 462 15.54 -2.43 38.80
CA ASP A 462 16.60 -1.58 39.34
C ASP A 462 16.92 -2.02 40.77
N ALA A 463 18.13 -2.55 40.97
CA ALA A 463 18.57 -3.07 42.26
C ALA A 463 18.63 -2.02 43.38
N ALA A 464 18.73 -0.72 43.04
CA ALA A 464 18.82 0.37 44.00
C ALA A 464 17.43 0.92 44.39
N THR A 465 16.51 1.01 43.44
CA THR A 465 15.18 1.63 43.67
C THR A 465 14.06 0.62 43.82
N GLY A 466 14.26 -0.63 43.36
CA GLY A 466 13.21 -1.64 43.24
C GLY A 466 12.23 -1.36 42.10
N GLN A 467 12.41 -0.27 41.34
CA GLN A 467 11.57 0.04 40.19
C GLN A 467 11.71 -1.07 39.15
N GLN A 468 10.56 -1.48 38.60
CA GLN A 468 10.49 -2.45 37.52
C GLN A 468 10.19 -1.75 36.22
N ASP A 469 10.99 -2.04 35.21
CA ASP A 469 10.80 -1.59 33.84
C ASP A 469 10.81 -2.80 32.90
N SER A 470 10.28 -2.63 31.70
CA SER A 470 10.28 -3.68 30.69
C SER A 470 11.47 -3.53 29.77
N ARG A 471 12.26 -4.59 29.65
CA ARG A 471 13.29 -4.77 28.62
C ARG A 471 12.66 -5.43 27.41
N VAL A 472 12.95 -4.90 26.23
CA VAL A 472 12.50 -5.50 24.97
C VAL A 472 13.49 -6.57 24.53
N VAL A 473 12.99 -7.76 24.21
CA VAL A 473 13.79 -8.89 23.75
C VAL A 473 13.22 -9.43 22.44
N LEU A 474 14.08 -9.56 21.44
CA LEU A 474 13.76 -10.10 20.14
C LEU A 474 14.17 -11.57 20.09
N TYR A 475 13.26 -12.43 19.63
CA TYR A 475 13.49 -13.84 19.37
C TYR A 475 13.19 -14.14 17.91
N TRP A 476 14.03 -14.93 17.24
CA TRP A 476 13.71 -15.38 15.88
C TRP A 476 14.07 -16.83 15.60
N ASP A 477 13.35 -17.40 14.63
CA ASP A 477 13.62 -18.73 14.11
C ASP A 477 14.76 -18.72 13.07
N ARG A 478 15.02 -19.87 12.47
CA ARG A 478 16.07 -20.06 11.47
C ARG A 478 15.53 -20.51 10.11
N SER A 479 14.26 -20.23 9.83
CA SER A 479 13.62 -20.71 8.58
C SER A 479 14.30 -20.15 7.33
N ALA A 480 14.82 -18.93 7.42
CA ALA A 480 15.51 -18.24 6.33
C ALA A 480 16.78 -18.96 5.86
N GLU A 481 17.48 -19.67 6.76
CA GLU A 481 18.72 -20.40 6.45
C GLU A 481 18.50 -21.59 5.51
N GLU A 482 17.27 -22.10 5.43
CA GLU A 482 16.90 -23.25 4.61
C GLU A 482 16.20 -22.85 3.30
N PHE A 483 15.99 -21.54 3.07
CA PHE A 483 15.33 -21.02 1.89
C PHE A 483 16.16 -21.30 0.62
N VAL A 484 15.48 -21.67 -0.45
CA VAL A 484 16.07 -21.92 -1.77
C VAL A 484 15.45 -20.89 -2.72
N ASP A 485 16.29 -20.04 -3.30
CA ASP A 485 15.85 -19.06 -4.29
C ASP A 485 15.21 -19.79 -5.49
N PRO A 486 13.94 -19.49 -5.83
CA PRO A 486 13.25 -20.14 -6.95
C PRO A 486 13.90 -19.93 -8.31
N VAL A 487 14.70 -18.86 -8.47
CA VAL A 487 15.39 -18.54 -9.73
C VAL A 487 16.69 -19.32 -9.85
N THR A 488 17.58 -19.19 -8.86
CA THR A 488 18.90 -19.84 -8.93
C THR A 488 18.88 -21.30 -8.51
N GLY A 489 17.90 -21.72 -7.72
CA GLY A 489 17.84 -23.05 -7.10
C GLY A 489 18.88 -23.27 -6.00
N ILE A 490 19.53 -22.21 -5.53
CA ILE A 490 20.61 -22.25 -4.54
C ILE A 490 20.07 -21.76 -3.18
N ARG A 491 20.69 -22.26 -2.10
CA ARG A 491 20.55 -21.68 -0.76
C ARG A 491 21.64 -20.63 -0.58
N ASP A 492 21.25 -19.37 -0.62
CA ASP A 492 22.16 -18.23 -0.66
C ASP A 492 22.06 -17.32 0.57
N PHE A 493 21.38 -17.77 1.62
CA PHE A 493 21.33 -17.09 2.92
C PHE A 493 22.72 -16.71 3.43
N GLU A 494 22.86 -15.47 3.89
CA GLU A 494 24.09 -14.91 4.43
C GLU A 494 23.98 -14.49 5.90
N GLY A 495 22.87 -13.88 6.29
CA GLY A 495 22.75 -13.38 7.66
C GLY A 495 21.44 -12.69 7.99
N TYR A 496 21.42 -12.08 9.17
CA TYR A 496 20.29 -11.34 9.72
C TYR A 496 20.64 -9.87 9.99
N ARG A 497 19.68 -8.96 9.78
CA ARG A 497 19.78 -7.54 10.14
C ARG A 497 18.62 -7.13 11.03
N ILE A 498 18.92 -6.41 12.10
CA ILE A 498 17.95 -5.86 13.04
C ILE A 498 17.90 -4.35 12.84
N TYR A 499 16.69 -3.82 12.64
CA TYR A 499 16.44 -2.38 12.55
C TYR A 499 15.55 -1.92 13.68
N ARG A 500 15.77 -0.68 14.11
CA ARG A 500 14.97 -0.02 15.12
C ARG A 500 14.80 1.46 14.80
N THR A 501 13.64 2.03 15.09
CA THR A 501 13.48 3.49 15.15
C THR A 501 14.01 4.10 16.44
N ASN A 502 14.00 5.43 16.50
CA ASN A 502 14.34 6.22 17.67
C ASN A 502 13.11 6.98 18.19
N PRO A 503 13.14 7.45 19.45
CA PRO A 503 12.06 8.25 20.02
C PRO A 503 11.67 9.45 19.15
N GLY A 504 10.40 9.50 18.74
CA GLY A 504 9.83 10.61 17.99
C GLY A 504 9.83 10.43 16.47
N ASP A 505 10.40 9.34 15.96
CA ASP A 505 10.36 9.00 14.53
C ASP A 505 8.93 8.74 14.03
N ASP A 506 8.00 8.41 14.93
CA ASP A 506 6.57 8.25 14.68
C ASP A 506 5.86 9.54 14.26
N ARG A 507 6.51 10.70 14.41
CA ARG A 507 5.93 12.01 14.05
C ARG A 507 6.06 12.36 12.58
N GLY A 508 7.00 11.73 11.87
CA GLY A 508 7.39 12.11 10.52
C GLY A 508 6.60 11.42 9.39
N GLY A 509 5.52 10.70 9.70
CA GLY A 509 4.81 9.83 8.75
C GLY A 509 5.30 8.39 8.85
N ASN A 510 5.82 7.83 7.75
CA ASN A 510 6.26 6.43 7.71
C ASN A 510 7.37 6.14 8.72
N ILE A 511 7.00 5.46 9.80
CA ILE A 511 7.92 5.04 10.86
C ILE A 511 8.93 3.99 10.37
N LEU A 512 8.58 3.19 9.35
CA LEU A 512 9.46 2.14 8.81
C LEU A 512 10.72 2.73 8.16
N ASP A 513 10.57 3.81 7.40
CA ASP A 513 11.70 4.48 6.72
C ASP A 513 12.69 5.10 7.71
N ARG A 514 12.25 5.34 8.95
CA ARG A 514 13.10 5.85 10.03
C ARG A 514 13.88 4.77 10.76
N ALA A 515 13.56 3.50 10.52
CA ALA A 515 14.22 2.39 11.18
C ALA A 515 15.67 2.26 10.67
N SER A 516 16.63 2.46 11.57
CA SER A 516 18.05 2.35 11.25
C SER A 516 18.59 0.99 11.68
N LEU A 517 19.59 0.48 10.97
CA LEU A 517 20.29 -0.76 11.33
C LEU A 517 20.92 -0.60 12.73
N VAL A 518 20.58 -1.50 13.65
CA VAL A 518 21.14 -1.52 15.01
C VAL A 518 22.06 -2.71 15.25
N ALA A 519 21.86 -3.82 14.53
CA ALA A 519 22.75 -4.97 14.58
C ALA A 519 22.68 -5.76 13.26
N GLN A 520 23.78 -6.45 12.93
CA GLN A 520 23.86 -7.41 11.84
C GLN A 520 24.69 -8.60 12.30
N PHE A 521 24.26 -9.81 11.94
CA PHE A 521 24.97 -11.06 12.18
C PHE A 521 25.02 -11.86 10.89
N ASP A 522 26.17 -12.38 10.50
CA ASP A 522 26.33 -13.09 9.23
C ASP A 522 27.40 -14.18 9.28
N LEU A 523 27.38 -15.04 8.26
CA LEU A 523 28.23 -16.22 8.17
C LEU A 523 29.72 -15.87 8.20
N GLU A 524 30.51 -16.73 8.84
CA GLU A 524 31.96 -16.56 8.92
C GLU A 524 32.67 -17.22 7.73
N GLY A 525 33.76 -16.60 7.27
CA GLY A 525 34.72 -17.22 6.35
C GLY A 525 34.42 -17.00 4.88
N ASN A 526 33.64 -15.97 4.53
CA ASN A 526 33.33 -15.61 3.15
C ASN A 526 33.70 -14.14 2.87
N ARG A 527 33.24 -13.62 1.72
CA ARG A 527 33.50 -12.23 1.27
C ARG A 527 32.37 -11.25 1.58
N ALA A 528 31.24 -11.75 2.09
CA ALA A 528 30.03 -10.97 2.34
C ALA A 528 29.98 -10.55 3.82
N GLY A 529 29.20 -9.51 4.14
CA GLY A 529 28.91 -9.13 5.51
C GLY A 529 30.11 -8.74 6.40
N PHE A 530 29.94 -8.87 7.71
CA PHE A 530 30.92 -8.56 8.75
C PHE A 530 31.71 -9.77 9.25
N ASN A 531 31.31 -11.00 8.90
CA ASN A 531 31.86 -12.28 9.31
C ASN A 531 31.96 -12.42 10.84
N ASN A 532 30.91 -12.01 11.56
CA ASN A 532 30.87 -12.01 13.03
C ASN A 532 30.15 -13.22 13.63
N GLY A 533 29.54 -14.06 12.78
CA GLY A 533 28.83 -15.27 13.19
C GLY A 533 27.59 -14.98 14.05
N PHE A 534 26.95 -16.05 14.50
CA PHE A 534 25.71 -15.97 15.28
C PHE A 534 25.90 -16.25 16.77
N ARG A 535 27.14 -16.48 17.23
CA ARG A 535 27.40 -16.97 18.60
C ARG A 535 26.86 -16.06 19.69
N GLU A 536 26.88 -14.75 19.47
CA GLU A 536 26.40 -13.75 20.43
C GLU A 536 24.88 -13.81 20.65
N VAL A 537 24.14 -14.21 19.62
CA VAL A 537 22.67 -14.23 19.63
C VAL A 537 22.08 -15.64 19.68
N ALA A 538 22.87 -16.68 19.44
CA ALA A 538 22.42 -18.07 19.43
C ALA A 538 22.05 -18.58 20.83
N LEU A 539 20.89 -19.22 20.93
CA LEU A 539 20.47 -19.96 22.10
C LEU A 539 21.08 -21.37 22.09
N SER A 540 21.41 -21.90 23.28
CA SER A 540 21.92 -23.27 23.42
C SER A 540 20.88 -24.35 23.15
N SER A 541 19.60 -23.99 23.25
CA SER A 541 18.43 -24.80 22.90
C SER A 541 17.30 -23.85 22.50
N PRO A 542 16.44 -24.23 21.54
CA PRO A 542 15.37 -23.36 21.11
C PRO A 542 14.38 -23.09 22.23
N VAL A 543 13.80 -21.90 22.23
CA VAL A 543 12.67 -21.55 23.09
C VAL A 543 11.37 -21.61 22.29
N THR A 544 10.26 -21.84 23.00
CA THR A 544 8.90 -21.87 22.44
C THR A 544 8.01 -21.00 23.31
N PHE A 545 6.90 -20.52 22.74
CA PHE A 545 5.97 -19.64 23.43
C PHE A 545 4.56 -20.22 23.38
N GLU A 546 3.78 -19.96 24.42
CA GLU A 546 2.40 -20.46 24.48
C GLU A 546 1.56 -19.93 23.31
N GLY A 547 0.81 -20.82 22.65
CA GLY A 547 0.02 -20.49 21.46
C GLY A 547 0.83 -20.36 20.17
N ASP A 548 2.14 -20.56 20.21
CA ASP A 548 3.05 -20.44 19.08
C ASP A 548 3.75 -21.79 18.81
N PRO A 549 3.53 -22.42 17.64
CA PRO A 549 4.12 -23.72 17.34
C PRO A 549 5.62 -23.66 16.98
N ASN A 550 6.21 -22.46 16.93
CA ASN A 550 7.54 -22.24 16.38
C ASN A 550 8.65 -22.36 17.42
N GLU A 551 9.80 -22.83 16.95
CA GLU A 551 11.04 -22.85 17.72
C GLU A 551 11.89 -21.63 17.37
N TYR A 552 12.29 -20.89 18.40
CA TYR A 552 13.13 -19.70 18.28
C TYR A 552 14.55 -20.04 18.71
N TRP A 553 15.52 -19.80 17.82
CA TRP A 553 16.91 -20.24 17.97
C TRP A 553 17.85 -19.10 18.35
N TYR A 554 17.41 -17.86 18.14
CA TYR A 554 18.20 -16.66 18.40
C TYR A 554 17.48 -15.71 19.34
N ARG A 555 18.27 -14.89 20.04
CA ARG A 555 17.81 -13.90 21.02
C ARG A 555 18.68 -12.65 20.99
N PHE A 556 18.06 -11.47 21.03
CA PHE A 556 18.73 -10.18 21.09
C PHE A 556 18.04 -9.25 22.11
N GLU A 557 18.80 -8.77 23.09
CA GLU A 557 18.31 -7.84 24.12
C GLU A 557 18.48 -6.39 23.65
N VAL A 558 17.49 -5.55 23.93
CA VAL A 558 17.52 -4.13 23.61
C VAL A 558 17.44 -3.30 24.88
N ASP A 559 18.54 -2.64 25.21
CA ASP A 559 18.67 -1.82 26.41
C ASP A 559 18.36 -0.33 26.16
N ASN A 560 18.16 0.40 27.26
CA ASN A 560 18.07 1.87 27.30
C ASN A 560 16.94 2.48 26.45
N LEU A 561 15.79 1.80 26.39
CA LEU A 561 14.60 2.36 25.76
C LEU A 561 13.86 3.30 26.73
N LEU A 562 13.23 4.34 26.19
CA LEU A 562 12.49 5.31 26.98
C LEU A 562 11.04 4.88 27.14
N ASN A 563 10.56 4.81 28.38
CA ASN A 563 9.18 4.45 28.67
C ASN A 563 8.18 5.39 28.00
N GLY A 564 7.09 4.80 27.50
CA GLY A 564 6.00 5.49 26.81
C GLY A 564 6.30 5.88 25.37
N TRP A 565 7.55 5.87 24.92
CA TRP A 565 7.88 6.15 23.52
C TRP A 565 7.57 4.95 22.63
N GLN A 566 7.23 5.24 21.38
CA GLN A 566 7.04 4.21 20.36
C GLN A 566 8.37 3.85 19.73
N TYR A 567 8.61 2.55 19.57
CA TYR A 567 9.69 2.00 18.77
C TYR A 567 9.11 1.02 17.76
N LEU A 568 9.67 0.97 16.56
CA LEU A 568 9.43 -0.07 15.59
C LEU A 568 10.66 -0.97 15.53
N PHE A 569 10.47 -2.28 15.63
CA PHE A 569 11.52 -3.27 15.39
C PHE A 569 11.18 -4.09 14.16
N THR A 570 12.18 -4.36 13.33
CA THR A 570 12.07 -5.33 12.23
C THR A 570 13.36 -6.14 12.14
N LEU A 571 13.21 -7.39 11.71
CA LEU A 571 14.29 -8.32 11.49
C LEU A 571 14.22 -8.83 10.05
N THR A 572 15.32 -8.79 9.34
CA THR A 572 15.39 -9.33 7.98
C THR A 572 16.48 -10.37 7.86
N ALA A 573 16.32 -11.26 6.89
CA ALA A 573 17.37 -12.12 6.39
C ALA A 573 17.91 -11.54 5.08
N PHE A 574 19.18 -11.76 4.76
CA PHE A 574 19.77 -11.31 3.50
C PHE A 574 20.64 -12.39 2.89
N ASP A 575 20.80 -12.34 1.57
CA ASP A 575 21.66 -13.25 0.80
C ASP A 575 23.04 -12.63 0.50
N THR A 576 23.94 -13.43 -0.07
CA THR A 576 25.27 -12.96 -0.50
C THR A 576 25.23 -12.06 -1.74
N GLY A 577 24.13 -12.08 -2.51
CA GLY A 577 24.10 -11.66 -3.90
C GLY A 577 24.96 -12.53 -4.82
N ASP A 578 25.02 -12.13 -6.09
CA ASP A 578 25.89 -12.74 -7.11
C ASP A 578 26.53 -11.67 -8.00
N GLU A 579 27.75 -11.26 -7.66
CA GLU A 579 28.51 -10.29 -8.44
C GLU A 579 28.82 -10.76 -9.88
N GLU A 580 28.94 -12.07 -10.13
CA GLU A 580 29.20 -12.59 -11.48
C GLU A 580 27.96 -12.45 -12.37
N ALA A 581 26.77 -12.59 -11.78
CA ALA A 581 25.48 -12.31 -12.41
C ALA A 581 25.06 -10.83 -12.34
N GLY A 582 25.85 -9.96 -11.70
CA GLY A 582 25.52 -8.54 -11.49
C GLY A 582 24.36 -8.30 -10.52
N LEU A 583 24.04 -9.29 -9.67
CA LEU A 583 23.00 -9.22 -8.65
C LEU A 583 23.61 -8.75 -7.32
N PRO A 584 23.18 -7.59 -6.76
CA PRO A 584 23.58 -7.21 -5.42
C PRO A 584 22.95 -8.14 -4.38
N SER A 585 23.44 -8.06 -3.14
CA SER A 585 22.80 -8.69 -1.99
C SER A 585 21.39 -8.14 -1.82
N PHE A 586 20.40 -9.03 -1.75
CA PHE A 586 19.03 -8.68 -1.43
C PHE A 586 18.69 -9.07 0.02
N GLU A 587 17.63 -8.46 0.52
CA GLU A 587 17.19 -8.57 1.90
C GLU A 587 15.69 -8.82 1.91
N SER A 588 15.22 -9.67 2.83
CA SER A 588 13.82 -9.97 3.05
C SER A 588 13.03 -8.72 3.46
N SER A 589 11.71 -8.81 3.45
CA SER A 589 10.84 -7.68 3.78
C SER A 589 11.09 -7.11 5.18
N ARG A 590 11.21 -5.78 5.26
CA ARG A 590 11.18 -5.02 6.53
C ARG A 590 9.77 -4.77 7.06
N VAL A 591 8.75 -4.98 6.23
CA VAL A 591 7.34 -4.83 6.63
C VAL A 591 6.82 -6.11 7.28
N ALA A 592 7.23 -7.28 6.76
CA ALA A 592 6.63 -8.57 7.08
C ALA A 592 6.58 -8.92 8.58
N ASN A 593 7.55 -8.47 9.37
CA ASN A 593 7.59 -8.72 10.82
C ASN A 593 7.78 -7.45 11.66
N ALA A 594 7.47 -6.28 11.08
CA ALA A 594 7.59 -4.99 11.75
C ALA A 594 6.64 -4.92 12.97
N THR A 595 7.20 -4.80 14.16
CA THR A 595 6.44 -4.77 15.41
C THR A 595 6.63 -3.43 16.11
N ARG A 596 5.51 -2.74 16.40
CA ARG A 596 5.50 -1.50 17.20
C ARG A 596 5.49 -1.86 18.69
N VAL A 597 6.35 -1.24 19.47
CA VAL A 597 6.57 -1.57 20.87
C VAL A 597 6.60 -0.28 21.70
N PHE A 598 5.94 -0.31 22.85
CA PHE A 598 5.95 0.77 23.84
C PHE A 598 6.57 0.24 25.13
N PRO A 599 7.86 0.51 25.38
CA PRO A 599 8.49 0.20 26.66
C PRO A 599 7.79 0.93 27.80
N GLY A 600 7.80 0.33 28.98
CA GLY A 600 7.11 0.85 30.15
C GLY A 600 7.17 -0.14 31.30
N THR A 601 6.39 0.11 32.34
CA THR A 601 6.41 -0.75 33.53
C THR A 601 5.55 -1.99 33.33
N PRO A 602 6.01 -3.19 33.75
CA PRO A 602 5.16 -4.38 33.79
C PRO A 602 4.04 -4.23 34.83
N SER A 603 3.03 -5.10 34.77
CA SER A 603 1.98 -5.15 35.79
C SER A 603 2.58 -5.38 37.18
N SER A 604 2.17 -4.56 38.16
CA SER A 604 2.65 -4.66 39.54
C SER A 604 1.61 -5.34 40.43
N ASP A 605 2.06 -6.12 41.42
CA ASP A 605 1.19 -6.68 42.47
C ASP A 605 0.77 -5.65 43.54
N GLY A 606 0.95 -4.36 43.25
CA GLY A 606 0.70 -3.25 44.19
C GLY A 606 1.89 -2.92 45.10
N SER A 607 3.00 -3.65 45.01
CA SER A 607 4.24 -3.34 45.74
C SER A 607 4.90 -2.04 45.28
N LEU A 608 4.68 -1.63 44.03
CA LEU A 608 5.19 -0.38 43.46
C LEU A 608 4.14 0.73 43.55
N SER A 609 4.62 1.95 43.76
CA SER A 609 3.76 3.13 43.77
C SER A 609 3.34 3.47 42.34
N VAL A 610 2.02 3.58 42.12
CA VAL A 610 1.47 4.11 40.87
C VAL A 610 1.93 5.54 40.68
N GLY A 611 2.30 5.86 39.44
CA GLY A 611 2.70 7.20 39.05
C GLY A 611 2.07 7.65 37.74
N VAL A 612 2.43 8.86 37.33
CA VAL A 612 1.97 9.50 36.09
C VAL A 612 3.13 10.20 35.40
N TYR A 613 3.25 10.05 34.08
CA TYR A 613 4.18 10.81 33.26
C TYR A 613 3.55 11.29 31.93
N PRO A 614 3.93 12.48 31.41
CA PRO A 614 4.85 13.42 32.03
C PRO A 614 4.16 14.16 33.19
N ASN A 615 4.89 14.40 34.27
CA ASN A 615 4.38 15.12 35.43
C ASN A 615 5.45 16.10 35.95
N PRO A 616 5.27 17.43 35.81
CA PRO A 616 4.09 18.09 35.25
C PRO A 616 3.96 17.89 33.74
N TYR A 617 2.71 17.83 33.25
CA TYR A 617 2.42 17.95 31.83
C TYR A 617 2.40 19.45 31.46
N ARG A 618 3.27 19.88 30.54
CA ARG A 618 3.55 21.30 30.25
C ARG A 618 3.20 21.68 28.82
N ALA A 619 2.04 22.30 28.62
CA ALA A 619 1.44 22.70 27.34
C ALA A 619 1.19 21.53 26.38
N ASN A 620 2.27 20.82 26.02
CA ASN A 620 2.35 19.63 25.19
C ASN A 620 3.51 18.72 25.66
N ALA A 621 3.34 17.41 25.54
CA ALA A 621 4.40 16.42 25.67
C ALA A 621 5.17 16.26 24.35
N ALA A 622 6.37 15.68 24.45
CA ALA A 622 7.23 15.44 23.30
C ALA A 622 6.72 14.35 22.34
N TRP A 623 5.65 13.65 22.70
CA TRP A 623 4.96 12.68 21.83
C TRP A 623 3.58 13.17 21.37
N ASP A 624 3.07 14.31 21.84
CA ASP A 624 1.73 14.75 21.45
C ASP A 624 1.64 15.04 19.95
N GLY A 625 0.48 14.75 19.37
CA GLY A 625 0.11 15.16 18.02
C GLY A 625 -0.36 16.61 17.94
N GLY A 626 -0.70 17.06 16.73
CA GLY A 626 -1.05 18.47 16.45
C GLY A 626 -2.40 18.95 16.99
N THR A 627 -3.21 18.08 17.62
CA THR A 627 -4.55 18.42 18.10
C THR A 627 -4.72 18.18 19.61
N ASN A 628 -5.76 18.77 20.19
CA ASN A 628 -6.08 18.53 21.60
C ASN A 628 -6.57 17.10 21.89
N ARG A 629 -7.01 16.35 20.87
CA ARG A 629 -7.47 14.95 21.01
C ARG A 629 -6.34 13.94 20.81
N THR A 630 -5.15 14.41 20.47
CA THR A 630 -3.96 13.61 20.22
C THR A 630 -2.90 13.93 21.27
N ARG A 631 -3.33 14.22 22.50
CA ARG A 631 -2.45 14.38 23.64
C ARG A 631 -2.33 13.04 24.35
N ARG A 632 -1.24 12.83 25.08
CA ARG A 632 -1.07 11.60 25.83
C ARG A 632 -0.31 11.81 27.14
N LEU A 633 -0.88 11.24 28.19
CA LEU A 633 -0.30 11.11 29.53
C LEU A 633 -0.50 9.66 30.00
N ASN A 634 0.51 9.06 30.60
CA ASN A 634 0.52 7.65 30.99
C ASN A 634 0.50 7.49 32.50
N PHE A 635 -0.32 6.55 32.97
CA PHE A 635 -0.23 5.94 34.29
C PHE A 635 0.68 4.71 34.20
N TYR A 636 1.50 4.48 35.24
CA TYR A 636 2.46 3.38 35.28
C TYR A 636 2.48 2.69 36.66
N ASN A 637 3.12 1.52 36.74
CA ASN A 637 3.08 0.59 37.87
C ASN A 637 1.65 0.12 38.21
N LEU A 638 0.80 -0.05 37.20
CA LEU A 638 -0.59 -0.46 37.40
C LEU A 638 -0.70 -1.94 37.77
N PRO A 639 -1.68 -2.33 38.62
CA PRO A 639 -2.11 -3.71 38.76
C PRO A 639 -2.61 -4.31 37.45
N PRO A 640 -2.60 -5.65 37.30
CA PRO A 640 -3.12 -6.32 36.10
C PRO A 640 -4.55 -5.88 35.74
N ARG A 641 -5.39 -5.64 36.76
CA ARG A 641 -6.77 -5.21 36.62
C ARG A 641 -7.05 -4.04 37.53
N ALA A 642 -7.35 -2.87 36.98
CA ALA A 642 -7.46 -1.64 37.76
C ALA A 642 -8.54 -0.67 37.29
N GLU A 643 -9.16 0.03 38.24
CA GLU A 643 -10.00 1.22 37.98
C GLU A 643 -9.20 2.48 38.30
N ILE A 644 -9.00 3.33 37.29
CA ILE A 644 -8.31 4.61 37.41
C ILE A 644 -9.36 5.72 37.42
N ARG A 645 -9.30 6.60 38.43
CA ARG A 645 -10.17 7.76 38.53
C ARG A 645 -9.36 9.03 38.71
N VAL A 646 -9.69 10.05 37.92
CA VAL A 646 -9.08 11.38 37.98
C VAL A 646 -10.06 12.38 38.57
N TYR A 647 -9.58 13.22 39.47
CA TYR A 647 -10.38 14.20 40.20
C TYR A 647 -9.79 15.60 40.14
N THR A 648 -10.67 16.61 40.21
CA THR A 648 -10.28 17.97 40.58
C THR A 648 -9.88 18.03 42.06
N LEU A 649 -9.24 19.13 42.50
CA LEU A 649 -8.98 19.36 43.93
C LEU A 649 -10.24 19.45 44.80
N ALA A 650 -11.39 19.77 44.20
CA ALA A 650 -12.67 19.78 44.88
C ALA A 650 -13.28 18.37 45.04
N GLY A 651 -12.65 17.33 44.47
CA GLY A 651 -13.13 15.95 44.51
C GLY A 651 -14.15 15.59 43.42
N GLU A 652 -14.34 16.46 42.42
CA GLU A 652 -15.20 16.16 41.27
C GLU A 652 -14.49 15.20 40.31
N ILE A 653 -15.20 14.19 39.81
CA ILE A 653 -14.68 13.23 38.84
C ILE A 653 -14.51 13.92 37.48
N VAL A 654 -13.31 13.77 36.91
CA VAL A 654 -12.94 14.28 35.59
C VAL A 654 -13.04 13.16 34.56
N LYS A 655 -12.50 11.98 34.89
CA LYS A 655 -12.41 10.82 34.01
C LYS A 655 -12.37 9.53 34.83
N GLU A 656 -13.05 8.50 34.35
CA GLU A 656 -12.91 7.11 34.81
C GLU A 656 -12.36 6.25 33.66
N MET A 657 -11.42 5.36 33.96
CA MET A 657 -10.81 4.43 33.01
C MET A 657 -10.67 3.05 33.65
N LEU A 658 -10.87 2.01 32.84
CA LEU A 658 -10.65 0.62 33.24
C LEU A 658 -9.42 0.08 32.53
N HIS A 659 -8.52 -0.52 33.30
CA HIS A 659 -7.29 -1.13 32.83
C HIS A 659 -7.35 -2.65 33.01
N GLU A 660 -7.04 -3.38 31.95
CA GLU A 660 -7.00 -4.84 31.90
C GLU A 660 -5.77 -5.23 31.07
N ALA A 661 -4.68 -5.60 31.74
CA ALA A 661 -3.34 -5.77 31.17
C ALA A 661 -3.31 -6.69 29.93
N ASP A 662 -4.06 -7.79 29.98
CA ASP A 662 -4.07 -8.82 28.91
C ASP A 662 -4.73 -8.35 27.60
N SER A 663 -5.54 -7.29 27.67
CA SER A 663 -6.31 -6.78 26.52
C SER A 663 -6.00 -5.33 26.16
N TYR A 664 -5.28 -4.61 27.02
CA TYR A 664 -5.00 -3.20 26.81
C TYR A 664 -3.93 -3.01 25.73
N ILE A 665 -4.38 -2.52 24.58
CA ILE A 665 -3.52 -2.15 23.45
C ILE A 665 -3.45 -0.63 23.25
N GLY A 666 -3.97 0.19 24.16
CA GLY A 666 -4.11 1.64 23.96
C GLY A 666 -5.34 2.01 23.16
N ASP A 667 -6.20 2.82 23.78
CA ASP A 667 -7.60 3.08 23.38
C ASP A 667 -7.91 4.57 23.10
N ILE A 668 -6.86 5.40 23.07
CA ILE A 668 -6.98 6.82 22.73
C ILE A 668 -6.65 7.08 21.26
N ARG A 669 -7.23 8.14 20.69
CA ARG A 669 -7.03 8.58 19.30
C ARG A 669 -5.56 8.78 18.91
N TRP A 670 -4.68 9.01 19.87
CA TRP A 670 -3.24 9.07 19.59
C TRP A 670 -2.74 7.76 18.96
N TYR A 671 -3.14 6.61 19.48
CA TYR A 671 -2.74 5.31 18.92
C TYR A 671 -3.32 5.07 17.53
N ASP A 672 -4.56 5.49 17.29
CA ASP A 672 -5.21 5.36 15.98
C ASP A 672 -4.54 6.19 14.89
N GLN A 673 -3.84 7.27 15.26
CA GLN A 673 -3.22 8.20 14.31
C GLN A 673 -1.72 8.03 14.15
N PHE A 674 -1.03 7.60 15.21
CA PHE A 674 0.43 7.53 15.24
C PHE A 674 0.96 6.11 15.45
N SER A 675 0.10 5.11 15.63
CA SER A 675 0.45 3.70 15.82
C SER A 675 -0.28 2.77 14.83
N ALA A 676 -0.09 1.45 14.98
CA ALA A 676 -0.80 0.42 14.21
C ALA A 676 -1.36 -0.66 15.16
N GLU A 677 -2.29 -1.48 14.69
CA GLU A 677 -3.01 -2.47 15.53
C GLU A 677 -2.08 -3.55 16.13
N ASN A 678 -1.00 -3.90 15.44
CA ASN A 678 -0.04 -4.95 15.86
C ASN A 678 0.95 -4.52 16.96
N ARG A 679 0.63 -3.45 17.71
CA ARG A 679 1.49 -2.89 18.76
C ARG A 679 1.52 -3.73 20.04
N ARG A 680 2.63 -3.64 20.78
CA ARG A 680 2.85 -4.32 22.07
C ARG A 680 3.06 -3.30 23.20
N LEU A 681 2.39 -3.55 24.32
CA LEU A 681 2.47 -2.77 25.57
C LEU A 681 2.86 -3.70 26.74
N PRO A 682 3.45 -3.18 27.82
CA PRO A 682 4.06 -3.97 28.89
C PRO A 682 3.06 -4.47 29.94
N GLY A 683 1.77 -4.12 29.82
CA GLY A 683 0.69 -4.55 30.71
C GLY A 683 0.49 -3.68 31.96
N GLY A 684 1.52 -2.98 32.47
CA GLY A 684 1.43 -2.14 33.67
C GLY A 684 1.19 -0.65 33.41
N GLU A 685 0.78 -0.27 32.19
CA GLU A 685 0.58 1.13 31.81
C GLU A 685 -0.79 1.38 31.16
N HIS A 686 -1.32 2.60 31.36
CA HIS A 686 -2.57 3.06 30.73
C HIS A 686 -2.45 4.53 30.33
N SER A 687 -2.83 4.85 29.09
CA SER A 687 -2.71 6.17 28.48
C SER A 687 -4.02 6.93 28.54
N TRP A 688 -3.95 8.25 28.73
CA TRP A 688 -5.10 9.14 28.76
C TRP A 688 -4.87 10.35 27.85
N ASP A 689 -5.90 10.72 27.10
CA ASP A 689 -5.91 11.85 26.17
C ASP A 689 -6.09 13.22 26.85
N ILE A 690 -6.20 13.22 28.18
CA ILE A 690 -6.35 14.43 29.01
C ILE A 690 -7.70 15.13 28.74
N LEU A 691 -8.69 14.37 28.28
CA LEU A 691 -10.07 14.82 28.14
C LEU A 691 -10.93 14.33 29.31
N SER A 692 -11.93 15.14 29.68
CA SER A 692 -12.95 14.69 30.63
C SER A 692 -13.84 13.59 30.03
N GLU A 693 -14.71 13.00 30.85
CA GLU A 693 -15.69 11.99 30.43
C GLU A 693 -16.54 12.45 29.24
N ASN A 694 -16.84 13.75 29.17
CA ASN A 694 -17.61 14.35 28.08
C ASN A 694 -16.73 14.80 26.89
N SER A 695 -15.50 14.28 26.79
CA SER A 695 -14.51 14.61 25.75
C SER A 695 -14.15 16.09 25.67
N LEU A 696 -14.16 16.80 26.81
CA LEU A 696 -13.80 18.22 26.89
C LEU A 696 -12.39 18.40 27.43
N ASN A 697 -11.70 19.44 26.95
CA ASN A 697 -10.40 19.83 27.47
C ASN A 697 -10.50 20.24 28.94
N ILE A 698 -9.68 19.63 29.80
CA ILE A 698 -9.59 20.00 31.21
C ILE A 698 -8.75 21.29 31.38
N ALA A 699 -8.93 22.01 32.48
CA ALA A 699 -8.19 23.26 32.75
C ALA A 699 -6.75 22.99 33.23
N GLY A 700 -5.87 24.00 33.17
CA GLY A 700 -4.59 23.94 33.88
C GLY A 700 -4.80 23.92 35.39
N GLY A 701 -4.07 23.08 36.12
CA GLY A 701 -4.25 22.91 37.56
C GLY A 701 -3.61 21.64 38.12
N LEU A 702 -3.75 21.48 39.44
CA LEU A 702 -3.39 20.25 40.16
C LEU A 702 -4.60 19.32 40.18
N TYR A 703 -4.38 18.06 39.83
CA TYR A 703 -5.38 17.00 39.84
C TYR A 703 -4.94 15.87 40.77
N LEU A 704 -5.92 15.14 41.29
CA LEU A 704 -5.72 13.95 42.10
C LEU A 704 -6.13 12.73 41.29
N TYR A 705 -5.56 11.57 41.59
CA TYR A 705 -6.05 10.32 41.05
C TYR A 705 -6.08 9.23 42.12
N THR A 706 -6.92 8.24 41.88
CA THR A 706 -6.91 6.97 42.59
C THR A 706 -6.81 5.82 41.60
N VAL A 707 -6.05 4.80 41.96
CA VAL A 707 -6.02 3.52 41.25
C VAL A 707 -6.45 2.45 42.22
N LYS A 708 -7.55 1.77 41.89
CA LYS A 708 -8.08 0.65 42.65
C LYS A 708 -7.75 -0.64 41.92
N ASP A 709 -7.01 -1.52 42.57
CA ASP A 709 -6.84 -2.90 42.13
C ASP A 709 -8.20 -3.63 42.25
N LEU A 710 -8.66 -4.21 41.14
CA LEU A 710 -9.96 -4.86 41.08
C LEU A 710 -9.96 -6.28 41.64
N ASP A 711 -8.79 -6.91 41.76
CA ASP A 711 -8.64 -8.26 42.29
C ASP A 711 -8.44 -8.24 43.82
N THR A 712 -7.67 -7.28 44.35
CA THR A 712 -7.42 -7.14 45.80
C THR A 712 -8.34 -6.14 46.49
N GLY A 713 -8.80 -5.12 45.76
CA GLY A 713 -9.56 -3.99 46.31
C GLY A 713 -8.70 -2.86 46.89
N ASP A 714 -7.38 -2.99 46.87
CA ASP A 714 -6.44 -1.99 47.39
C ASP A 714 -6.47 -0.71 46.54
N ILE A 715 -6.31 0.44 47.21
CA ILE A 715 -6.40 1.75 46.56
C ILE A 715 -5.12 2.54 46.79
N GLN A 716 -4.42 2.84 45.70
CA GLN A 716 -3.34 3.81 45.66
C GLN A 716 -3.86 5.19 45.25
N ARG A 717 -3.18 6.25 45.70
CA ARG A 717 -3.55 7.64 45.43
C ARG A 717 -2.33 8.45 45.05
N GLY A 718 -2.51 9.37 44.10
CA GLY A 718 -1.45 10.29 43.72
C GLY A 718 -1.98 11.60 43.16
N LYS A 719 -1.07 12.39 42.60
CA LYS A 719 -1.38 13.72 42.05
C LYS A 719 -0.49 14.03 40.85
N PHE A 720 -1.02 14.83 39.94
CA PHE A 720 -0.25 15.37 38.80
C PHE A 720 -0.69 16.79 38.48
N VAL A 721 0.17 17.52 37.77
CA VAL A 721 -0.07 18.92 37.42
C VAL A 721 -0.16 19.09 35.90
N ILE A 722 -1.19 19.80 35.45
CA ILE A 722 -1.32 20.29 34.08
C ILE A 722 -0.99 21.79 34.06
N ILE A 723 0.04 22.17 33.32
CA ILE A 723 0.41 23.56 33.06
C ILE A 723 0.04 23.83 31.61
N LYS A 724 -0.84 24.80 31.35
CA LYS A 724 -1.23 25.18 29.97
C LYS A 724 -0.48 26.39 29.48
#